data_AF-A0A937PL76-F1
#
_entry.id   AF-A0A937PL76-F1
#
_cell.length_a   1.000
_cell.length_b   1.000
_cell.length_c   1.000
_cell.angle_alpha   90.00
_cell.angle_beta   90.00
_cell.angle_gamma   90.00
#
_symmetry.space_group_name_H-M   'P 1'
#
loop_
_entity.id
_entity.type
_entity.pdbx_description
1 polymer ?
#
loop_
_entity_poly.entity_id
_entity_poly.type
_entity_poly.pdbx_seq_one_letter_code
_entity_poly.pdbx_strand_id
1 'polypeptide(L)'
;MRSSLSIVTIALVSSVVLAGGAMVDPAIDAPDKPWCYLAKSTTVIGTPYMPGAVQVTFDGAIYTQSAELCFFYGKGLRPVFARQKTWLDGWIPIVQYAWRDGPIAYDIEMFGAPLDGEDETNTVQFARMTMRNTSKTQADGRIAAAMRHNGGDRRAGGTTFSPDWTYAMTDRGVWRNGCLVYVFTPGARLEATPGQAYEKPFVGRRRCITPRSAVGMVRFERTLKPGESFSATFTMPRTPVPRSENALVEKVRQARYDRYRRKTEQTWRDMFAAGSQFDIPEQRVHEAVRASLVHLMLATRQRGGKRFQTSGLPYQNFFMIDYVDMRAAYDAMGRGAFARQSFEQVFDRQQDDGLFCDTSLSHGKRLWSSHGHMVHSLAHHCLMTRDWAYARTIRPKLLRAVQWIDAASKQDKYGLMPPAWPYDAEMIKGRYTSHNLWSLLGLRSAVRLAGRAGWKNEAELWRKLHDDYEASVLKAIDATAGRDRYVPTGLYDFITGPAARRGFAEYRTNQDWENLLLSYPTEVLAPGDGRLAATLAMMHRIRYREGIMTYRNGMHLHQYLTTNVTNQHVVRGEQRQALIDLYHVLLHSGSTHEGYENMVVPWSTRDTNCPPPHAWAAAKITLLIRNMLVLEHGGRAGLNADKRDLHLFSVVSPAWAGRGKKIAIRDARTEMGPVNAVMTFTDDGASVTLNNRFHTPPRSLVVRVPYFVELVRFDSDAKQARRDGDRIVLSPDATRLTMKFTPRPKAHDGRFQDLLLAYRREVGHWKGKIDDHPAPPKGFLTAAEQAVGGEPISFDLVLRAYQHEYKRRFDAHVKAGGAVMTVAAPPLLSDEQRRAAFTKQFGRVASTPPGIAVGKPATASASLDRYSRTKRQRPLREVPQRTLLIDVMRIDVCVFVDTPQDGACGRCAASVVPRRRDSSHISEVLLPEKDRRRSATSQSGRSSPHSKGMSIATDRRPTLTRASNLPALSAAATPVAATIRTATPVRMLFVRMSSALSLNALWSCPSLEHRITLEPTQ
;
A
#
# COMPACT_ATOMS: atom_id res chain seq x y z
N MET A 1 70.77 26.52 -18.60
CA MET A 1 69.74 26.90 -19.59
C MET A 1 69.07 25.61 -20.06
N ARG A 2 67.74 25.34 -19.99
CA ARG A 2 66.51 26.17 -19.86
C ARG A 2 66.37 27.19 -21.00
N SER A 3 65.24 27.31 -21.73
CA SER A 3 63.85 26.91 -21.40
C SER A 3 63.05 26.41 -22.63
N SER A 4 61.90 25.77 -22.38
CA SER A 4 60.76 25.67 -23.32
C SER A 4 59.47 25.47 -22.50
N LEU A 5 58.34 25.99 -23.00
CA LEU A 5 57.04 25.97 -22.30
C LEU A 5 56.08 24.94 -22.91
N SER A 6 55.19 24.39 -22.08
CA SER A 6 53.94 23.77 -22.52
C SER A 6 52.92 23.81 -21.37
N ILE A 7 51.65 23.99 -21.70
CA ILE A 7 50.55 24.23 -20.76
C ILE A 7 49.79 22.92 -20.52
N VAL A 8 49.53 22.58 -19.26
CA VAL A 8 48.72 21.41 -18.87
C VAL A 8 47.41 21.88 -18.24
N THR A 9 46.29 21.62 -18.91
CA THR A 9 44.95 21.90 -18.39
C THR A 9 44.48 20.76 -17.49
N ILE A 10 44.42 20.98 -16.18
CA ILE A 10 43.87 20.01 -15.23
C ILE A 10 42.34 20.07 -15.22
N ALA A 11 41.69 19.01 -15.70
CA ALA A 11 40.24 18.88 -15.64
C ALA A 11 39.79 18.42 -14.24
N LEU A 12 39.16 19.32 -13.46
CA LEU A 12 38.49 18.93 -12.22
C LEU A 12 37.24 18.08 -12.53
N VAL A 13 37.33 16.78 -12.25
CA VAL A 13 36.14 15.90 -12.21
C VAL A 13 35.32 16.24 -10.96
N SER A 14 34.12 16.78 -11.15
CA SER A 14 33.21 17.15 -10.06
C SER A 14 32.54 15.93 -9.41
N SER A 15 33.33 15.10 -8.72
CA SER A 15 32.82 14.03 -7.86
C SER A 15 32.19 14.63 -6.59
N VAL A 16 30.92 15.02 -6.68
CA VAL A 16 30.12 15.46 -5.54
C VAL A 16 29.87 14.26 -4.63
N VAL A 17 30.77 14.06 -3.67
CA VAL A 17 30.57 13.15 -2.54
C VAL A 17 29.53 13.78 -1.62
N LEU A 18 28.26 13.50 -1.90
CA LEU A 18 27.24 13.53 -0.85
C LEU A 18 27.71 12.57 0.25
N ALA A 19 27.69 13.03 1.51
CA ALA A 19 28.12 12.24 2.66
C ALA A 19 27.29 10.93 2.73
N GLY A 20 27.90 9.84 2.26
CA GLY A 20 27.18 8.63 1.88
C GLY A 20 26.82 7.76 3.08
N GLY A 21 25.52 7.62 3.35
CA GLY A 21 25.02 6.52 4.17
C GLY A 21 25.39 5.17 3.56
N ALA A 22 25.41 4.12 4.37
CA ALA A 22 25.89 2.81 3.93
C ALA A 22 25.08 2.23 2.76
N MET A 23 25.76 1.54 1.84
CA MET A 23 25.11 0.68 0.83
C MET A 23 25.07 -0.76 1.34
N VAL A 24 23.99 -1.49 1.06
CA VAL A 24 23.97 -2.95 1.31
C VAL A 24 24.78 -3.67 0.23
N ASP A 25 25.57 -4.66 0.64
CA ASP A 25 26.33 -5.50 -0.28
C ASP A 25 25.37 -6.27 -1.22
N PRO A 26 25.49 -6.16 -2.57
CA PRO A 26 24.64 -6.89 -3.50
C PRO A 26 24.79 -8.42 -3.38
N ALA A 27 25.84 -8.95 -2.77
CA ALA A 27 25.97 -10.38 -2.45
C ALA A 27 24.92 -10.89 -1.43
N ILE A 28 24.09 -10.01 -0.85
CA ILE A 28 22.90 -10.37 -0.08
C ILE A 28 21.81 -11.06 -0.92
N ASP A 29 21.82 -10.88 -2.24
CA ASP A 29 20.82 -11.40 -3.17
C ASP A 29 21.30 -12.73 -3.78
N ALA A 30 20.83 -13.85 -3.21
CA ALA A 30 21.14 -15.19 -3.71
C ALA A 30 20.43 -15.44 -5.07
N PRO A 31 21.15 -15.82 -6.14
CA PRO A 31 20.59 -15.90 -7.50
C PRO A 31 19.73 -17.16 -7.72
N ASP A 32 19.83 -18.17 -6.86
CA ASP A 32 18.98 -19.38 -6.84
C ASP A 32 17.61 -19.14 -6.16
N LYS A 33 17.35 -17.93 -5.66
CA LYS A 33 16.17 -17.61 -4.85
C LYS A 33 15.40 -16.41 -5.41
N PRO A 34 14.08 -16.28 -5.13
CA PRO A 34 13.27 -15.17 -5.61
C PRO A 34 13.86 -13.81 -5.25
N TRP A 35 13.68 -12.84 -6.14
CA TRP A 35 14.13 -11.47 -5.90
C TRP A 35 13.47 -10.87 -4.65
N CYS A 36 14.28 -10.14 -3.88
CA CYS A 36 13.83 -9.38 -2.73
C CYS A 36 14.59 -8.05 -2.70
N TYR A 37 13.92 -6.93 -2.91
CA TYR A 37 14.58 -5.62 -2.76
C TYR A 37 15.01 -5.39 -1.31
N LEU A 38 14.08 -5.63 -0.38
CA LEU A 38 14.22 -5.36 1.05
C LEU A 38 15.45 -6.06 1.65
N ALA A 39 16.35 -5.30 2.26
CA ALA A 39 17.51 -5.84 2.97
C ALA A 39 17.08 -6.63 4.23
N LYS A 40 16.07 -6.15 4.95
CA LYS A 40 15.49 -6.77 6.15
C LYS A 40 14.00 -7.08 5.98
N SER A 41 13.68 -7.91 4.99
CA SER A 41 12.32 -8.35 4.62
C SER A 41 11.51 -8.95 5.77
N THR A 42 10.30 -8.43 6.01
CA THR A 42 9.31 -9.02 6.93
C THR A 42 8.00 -9.26 6.19
N THR A 43 7.40 -10.43 6.38
CA THR A 43 6.07 -10.81 5.86
C THR A 43 5.12 -11.16 7.00
N VAL A 44 3.83 -11.38 6.72
CA VAL A 44 2.81 -11.72 7.71
C VAL A 44 2.17 -13.07 7.40
N ILE A 45 1.91 -13.87 8.43
CA ILE A 45 1.23 -15.18 8.32
C ILE A 45 -0.07 -15.19 9.14
N GLY A 46 -1.03 -16.04 8.75
CA GLY A 46 -2.26 -16.30 9.50
C GLY A 46 -3.53 -16.26 8.67
N THR A 47 -4.58 -15.66 9.25
CA THR A 47 -5.92 -15.50 8.70
C THR A 47 -6.36 -14.04 8.83
N PRO A 48 -7.36 -13.56 8.05
CA PRO A 48 -8.00 -12.28 8.32
C PRO A 48 -8.50 -12.12 9.76
N TYR A 49 -8.71 -10.86 10.16
CA TYR A 49 -9.31 -10.42 11.43
C TYR A 49 -8.51 -10.65 12.72
N MET A 50 -7.32 -11.27 12.70
CA MET A 50 -6.47 -11.40 13.89
C MET A 50 -6.27 -10.04 14.61
N PRO A 51 -6.33 -9.96 15.96
CA PRO A 51 -6.21 -8.68 16.69
C PRO A 51 -4.90 -7.91 16.49
N GLY A 52 -3.84 -8.59 16.04
CA GLY A 52 -2.53 -8.03 15.69
C GLY A 52 -1.80 -8.95 14.71
N ALA A 53 -0.81 -8.40 13.99
CA ALA A 53 -0.08 -9.14 12.95
C ALA A 53 0.98 -10.08 13.54
N VAL A 54 1.08 -11.28 12.96
CA VAL A 54 2.19 -12.21 13.19
C VAL A 54 3.20 -12.07 12.07
N GLN A 55 4.41 -11.65 12.42
CA GLN A 55 5.49 -11.37 11.47
C GLN A 55 6.40 -12.60 11.32
N VAL A 56 6.79 -12.92 10.08
CA VAL A 56 7.95 -13.78 9.80
C VAL A 56 9.07 -12.89 9.26
N THR A 57 10.13 -12.74 10.06
CA THR A 57 11.20 -11.77 9.84
C THR A 57 12.27 -12.28 8.86
N PHE A 58 13.25 -11.44 8.52
CA PHE A 58 14.39 -11.80 7.67
C PHE A 58 15.30 -12.87 8.31
N ASP A 59 15.29 -12.99 9.64
CA ASP A 59 15.94 -14.06 10.39
C ASP A 59 15.03 -15.27 10.65
N GLY A 60 13.95 -15.42 9.87
CA GLY A 60 13.05 -16.56 9.91
C GLY A 60 12.31 -16.76 11.24
N ALA A 61 12.31 -15.77 12.13
CA ALA A 61 11.65 -15.85 13.42
C ALA A 61 10.16 -15.50 13.29
N ILE A 62 9.31 -16.23 14.02
CA ILE A 62 7.90 -15.89 14.19
C ILE A 62 7.78 -14.89 15.34
N TYR A 63 7.35 -13.67 15.05
CA TYR A 63 7.17 -12.59 16.02
C TYR A 63 5.69 -12.23 16.19
N THR A 64 5.16 -12.40 17.40
CA THR A 64 3.72 -12.25 17.71
C THR A 64 3.39 -11.02 18.54
N GLN A 65 4.33 -10.08 18.68
CA GLN A 65 4.32 -8.92 19.60
C GLN A 65 4.37 -9.28 21.10
N SER A 66 3.73 -10.37 21.54
CA SER A 66 3.82 -10.88 22.93
C SER A 66 5.06 -11.76 23.18
N ALA A 67 5.57 -12.44 22.15
CA ALA A 67 6.74 -13.29 22.19
C ALA A 67 7.35 -13.45 20.79
N GLU A 68 8.51 -14.10 20.73
CA GLU A 68 9.17 -14.47 19.48
C GLU A 68 9.66 -15.92 19.57
N LEU A 69 9.54 -16.69 18.48
CA LEU A 69 10.14 -18.01 18.32
C LEU A 69 11.19 -17.94 17.21
N CYS A 70 12.44 -18.30 17.51
CA CYS A 70 13.55 -18.27 16.56
C CYS A 70 14.24 -19.63 16.46
N PHE A 71 14.87 -19.88 15.30
CA PHE A 71 15.33 -21.19 14.87
C PHE A 71 16.83 -21.20 14.55
N PHE A 72 17.46 -22.35 14.77
CA PHE A 72 18.91 -22.55 14.61
C PHE A 72 19.22 -23.93 14.01
N TYR A 73 20.31 -24.04 13.26
CA TYR A 73 20.71 -25.26 12.55
C TYR A 73 22.21 -25.57 12.65
N GLY A 74 22.58 -26.81 12.30
CA GLY A 74 23.97 -27.24 12.13
C GLY A 74 24.78 -27.35 13.43
N LYS A 75 26.04 -27.81 13.32
CA LYS A 75 26.90 -28.13 14.48
C LYS A 75 27.04 -26.95 15.47
N GLY A 76 27.14 -25.73 14.95
CA GLY A 76 27.32 -24.50 15.73
C GLY A 76 26.05 -23.75 16.14
N LEU A 77 24.84 -24.31 15.93
CA LEU A 77 23.55 -23.61 16.14
C LEU A 77 23.50 -22.24 15.45
N ARG A 78 23.81 -22.20 14.15
CA ARG A 78 23.71 -20.97 13.35
C ARG A 78 22.25 -20.51 13.28
N PRO A 79 21.93 -19.23 13.49
CA PRO A 79 20.58 -18.72 13.34
C PRO A 79 20.11 -18.83 11.88
N VAL A 80 18.82 -19.10 11.69
CA VAL A 80 18.19 -19.09 10.35
C VAL A 80 18.21 -17.67 9.76
N PHE A 81 18.43 -17.57 8.44
CA PHE A 81 18.40 -16.32 7.68
C PHE A 81 17.47 -16.48 6.47
N ALA A 82 16.16 -16.37 6.73
CA ALA A 82 15.10 -16.51 5.73
C ALA A 82 14.70 -15.13 5.14
N ARG A 83 15.66 -14.47 4.47
CA ARG A 83 15.41 -13.21 3.75
C ARG A 83 14.56 -13.44 2.51
N GLN A 84 15.14 -14.08 1.49
CA GLN A 84 14.47 -14.50 0.25
C GLN A 84 13.63 -15.75 0.51
N LYS A 85 12.44 -15.57 1.08
CA LYS A 85 11.48 -16.61 1.45
C LYS A 85 10.29 -16.59 0.49
N THR A 86 9.67 -17.74 0.25
CA THR A 86 8.48 -17.87 -0.60
C THR A 86 7.21 -17.95 0.24
N TRP A 87 6.09 -17.78 -0.44
CA TRP A 87 4.76 -18.23 -0.03
C TRP A 87 4.38 -19.44 -0.88
N LEU A 88 3.56 -20.36 -0.34
CA LEU A 88 3.06 -21.50 -1.10
C LEU A 88 2.27 -21.03 -2.34
N ASP A 89 2.53 -21.64 -3.49
CA ASP A 89 2.06 -21.21 -4.82
C ASP A 89 2.38 -19.75 -5.17
N GLY A 90 3.30 -19.09 -4.44
CA GLY A 90 3.64 -17.67 -4.58
C GLY A 90 2.67 -16.69 -3.90
N TRP A 91 1.53 -17.15 -3.35
CA TRP A 91 0.49 -16.26 -2.80
C TRP A 91 -0.20 -16.73 -1.51
N ILE A 92 -0.19 -18.04 -1.17
CA ILE A 92 -0.81 -18.55 0.06
C ILE A 92 0.16 -18.28 1.23
N PRO A 93 -0.26 -17.67 2.36
CA PRO A 93 0.62 -17.23 3.44
C PRO A 93 1.07 -18.38 4.37
N ILE A 94 1.50 -19.47 3.75
CA ILE A 94 2.35 -20.53 4.28
C ILE A 94 3.77 -20.18 3.77
N VAL A 95 4.60 -19.61 4.64
CA VAL A 95 5.98 -19.23 4.32
C VAL A 95 6.84 -20.47 4.17
N GLN A 96 7.68 -20.50 3.14
CA GLN A 96 8.63 -21.57 2.88
C GLN A 96 10.04 -21.00 2.70
N TYR A 97 11.06 -21.69 3.21
CA TYR A 97 12.46 -21.35 3.00
C TYR A 97 13.38 -22.57 3.09
N ALA A 98 14.30 -22.72 2.14
CA ALA A 98 15.24 -23.85 2.09
C ALA A 98 16.71 -23.38 1.93
N TRP A 99 17.63 -24.18 2.46
CA TRP A 99 19.08 -23.95 2.41
C TRP A 99 19.88 -25.26 2.61
N ARG A 100 21.21 -25.16 2.63
CA ARG A 100 22.13 -26.29 2.85
C ARG A 100 23.22 -25.90 3.85
N ASP A 101 23.73 -26.88 4.59
CA ASP A 101 24.93 -26.77 5.42
C ASP A 101 25.75 -28.06 5.27
N GLY A 102 26.79 -27.99 4.42
CA GLY A 102 27.55 -29.17 4.01
C GLY A 102 26.66 -30.28 3.43
N PRO A 103 26.69 -31.52 3.96
CA PRO A 103 25.91 -32.64 3.45
C PRO A 103 24.40 -32.55 3.75
N ILE A 104 23.99 -31.70 4.70
CA ILE A 104 22.60 -31.60 5.14
C ILE A 104 21.85 -30.50 4.36
N ALA A 105 20.74 -30.87 3.73
CA ALA A 105 19.74 -29.92 3.26
C ALA A 105 18.73 -29.62 4.38
N TYR A 106 18.30 -28.37 4.48
CA TYR A 106 17.34 -27.90 5.47
C TYR A 106 16.18 -27.16 4.81
N ASP A 107 14.98 -27.32 5.36
CA ASP A 107 13.80 -26.51 5.04
C ASP A 107 13.07 -26.06 6.31
N ILE A 108 12.31 -24.98 6.18
CA ILE A 108 11.34 -24.55 7.20
C ILE A 108 10.06 -24.04 6.52
N GLU A 109 8.91 -24.51 7.00
CA GLU A 109 7.57 -24.16 6.54
C GLU A 109 6.72 -23.63 7.71
N MET A 110 6.24 -22.38 7.60
CA MET A 110 5.61 -21.62 8.69
C MET A 110 4.23 -21.04 8.29
N PHE A 111 3.20 -21.18 9.12
CA PHE A 111 1.88 -20.62 8.86
C PHE A 111 1.07 -20.40 10.15
N GLY A 112 -0.04 -19.66 10.08
CA GLY A 112 -0.97 -19.47 11.19
C GLY A 112 -2.37 -19.99 10.89
N ALA A 113 -3.09 -20.47 11.91
CA ALA A 113 -4.47 -20.93 11.82
C ALA A 113 -5.25 -20.74 13.14
N PRO A 114 -6.58 -20.54 13.10
CA PRO A 114 -7.45 -20.76 14.25
C PRO A 114 -7.61 -22.27 14.50
N LEU A 115 -7.58 -22.68 15.78
CA LEU A 115 -7.86 -24.07 16.17
C LEU A 115 -9.36 -24.38 16.01
N ASP A 116 -9.73 -25.67 16.09
CA ASP A 116 -11.14 -26.05 15.98
C ASP A 116 -11.94 -25.68 17.22
N GLY A 117 -13.11 -25.07 17.00
CA GLY A 117 -13.92 -24.46 18.04
C GLY A 117 -13.26 -23.24 18.70
N GLU A 118 -12.27 -22.63 18.06
CA GLU A 118 -11.69 -21.32 18.40
C GLU A 118 -11.86 -20.35 17.23
N ASP A 119 -11.78 -19.05 17.49
CA ASP A 119 -11.80 -17.99 16.47
C ASP A 119 -10.39 -17.43 16.17
N GLU A 120 -10.31 -16.34 15.41
CA GLU A 120 -9.05 -15.69 15.07
C GLU A 120 -8.39 -14.88 16.21
N THR A 121 -9.01 -14.75 17.39
CA THR A 121 -8.49 -13.88 18.46
C THR A 121 -7.12 -14.34 18.97
N ASN A 122 -6.91 -15.65 19.09
CA ASN A 122 -5.62 -16.26 19.47
C ASN A 122 -5.19 -17.40 18.55
N THR A 123 -5.08 -17.10 17.25
CA THR A 123 -4.52 -18.04 16.24
C THR A 123 -3.21 -18.66 16.68
N VAL A 124 -3.02 -19.93 16.34
CA VAL A 124 -1.80 -20.70 16.58
C VAL A 124 -0.92 -20.70 15.34
N GLN A 125 0.36 -20.44 15.56
CA GLN A 125 1.40 -20.43 14.54
C GLN A 125 2.14 -21.76 14.57
N PHE A 126 2.33 -22.36 13.41
CA PHE A 126 3.00 -23.63 13.22
C PHE A 126 4.29 -23.38 12.45
N ALA A 127 5.38 -24.00 12.88
CA ALA A 127 6.62 -24.09 12.13
C ALA A 127 7.08 -25.55 12.11
N ARG A 128 7.29 -26.11 10.92
CA ARG A 128 8.01 -27.38 10.75
C ARG A 128 9.35 -27.08 10.12
N MET A 129 10.42 -27.55 10.76
CA MET A 129 11.77 -27.46 10.23
C MET A 129 12.29 -28.88 9.99
N THR A 130 12.80 -29.15 8.79
CA THR A 130 13.30 -30.45 8.37
C THR A 130 14.80 -30.39 8.12
N MET A 131 15.47 -31.52 8.33
CA MET A 131 16.85 -31.74 7.92
C MET A 131 16.97 -33.09 7.23
N ARG A 132 17.65 -33.12 6.08
CA ARG A 132 17.86 -34.31 5.25
C ARG A 132 19.32 -34.47 4.87
N ASN A 133 19.88 -35.66 5.07
CA ASN A 133 21.21 -35.97 4.57
C ASN A 133 21.15 -36.22 3.05
N THR A 134 21.94 -35.45 2.30
CA THR A 134 22.03 -35.54 0.82
C THR A 134 23.36 -36.09 0.31
N SER A 135 24.21 -36.58 1.21
CA SER A 135 25.49 -37.23 0.90
C SER A 135 25.38 -38.76 0.81
N LYS A 136 26.47 -39.42 0.40
CA LYS A 136 26.58 -40.89 0.35
C LYS A 136 27.04 -41.53 1.68
N THR A 137 27.39 -40.74 2.68
CA THR A 137 27.85 -41.20 4.00
C THR A 137 26.83 -40.85 5.09
N GLN A 138 27.03 -41.31 6.32
CA GLN A 138 26.31 -40.73 7.47
C GLN A 138 26.72 -39.26 7.67
N ALA A 139 25.83 -38.45 8.24
CA ALA A 139 26.10 -37.06 8.59
C ALA A 139 25.24 -36.57 9.77
N ASP A 140 25.82 -35.75 10.64
CA ASP A 140 25.12 -35.18 11.80
C ASP A 140 24.31 -33.94 11.42
N GLY A 141 23.00 -34.03 11.64
CA GLY A 141 22.07 -32.91 11.55
C GLY A 141 21.70 -32.36 12.95
N ARG A 142 21.49 -31.04 13.03
CA ARG A 142 20.97 -30.38 14.24
C ARG A 142 19.87 -29.38 13.91
N ILE A 143 18.79 -29.41 14.70
CA ILE A 143 17.71 -28.42 14.70
C ILE A 143 17.56 -27.90 16.13
N ALA A 144 17.41 -26.60 16.32
CA ALA A 144 16.95 -26.03 17.59
C ALA A 144 15.96 -24.89 17.39
N ALA A 145 15.11 -24.68 18.40
CA ALA A 145 14.27 -23.50 18.51
C ALA A 145 14.33 -22.95 19.94
N ALA A 146 14.18 -21.64 20.10
CA ALA A 146 14.11 -20.97 21.40
C ALA A 146 13.14 -19.80 21.34
N MET A 147 12.60 -19.39 22.49
CA MET A 147 11.88 -18.12 22.55
C MET A 147 12.84 -16.95 22.80
N ARG A 148 12.51 -15.79 22.21
CA ARG A 148 12.99 -14.47 22.61
C ARG A 148 11.78 -13.62 23.01
N HIS A 149 12.00 -12.44 23.57
CA HIS A 149 10.92 -11.46 23.67
C HIS A 149 10.85 -10.58 22.42
N ASN A 150 11.99 -10.06 21.96
CA ASN A 150 12.10 -9.26 20.74
C ASN A 150 13.53 -9.40 20.16
N GLY A 151 13.64 -9.80 18.90
CA GLY A 151 14.89 -9.99 18.15
C GLY A 151 15.54 -8.72 17.58
N GLY A 152 14.97 -7.54 17.81
CA GLY A 152 15.49 -6.23 17.38
C GLY A 152 14.83 -5.73 16.10
N ASP A 153 15.60 -5.62 15.03
CA ASP A 153 15.22 -4.96 13.78
C ASP A 153 13.93 -5.49 13.12
N ARG A 154 13.20 -4.55 12.50
CA ARG A 154 12.01 -4.75 11.65
C ARG A 154 10.90 -5.64 12.26
N ARG A 155 10.72 -5.48 13.57
CA ARG A 155 9.61 -6.04 14.36
C ARG A 155 8.67 -4.92 14.81
N ALA A 156 7.49 -4.87 14.22
CA ALA A 156 6.50 -3.82 14.46
C ALA A 156 5.63 -4.12 15.69
N GLY A 157 5.53 -3.14 16.61
CA GLY A 157 4.82 -3.26 17.88
C GLY A 157 5.56 -4.09 18.92
N GLY A 158 4.88 -4.42 20.03
CA GLY A 158 5.42 -5.27 21.10
C GLY A 158 4.71 -5.04 22.44
N THR A 159 4.80 -6.02 23.36
CA THR A 159 4.47 -5.80 24.78
C THR A 159 5.72 -5.37 25.56
N THR A 160 5.56 -4.87 26.78
CA THR A 160 6.72 -4.59 27.66
C THR A 160 7.44 -5.89 28.05
N PHE A 161 8.77 -5.86 28.10
CA PHE A 161 9.62 -6.92 28.68
C PHE A 161 9.77 -6.75 30.20
N SER A 162 9.88 -7.85 30.95
CA SER A 162 10.44 -7.80 32.30
C SER A 162 11.52 -8.87 32.50
N PRO A 163 12.67 -8.54 33.11
CA PRO A 163 13.67 -9.53 33.49
C PRO A 163 13.17 -10.46 34.60
N ASP A 164 12.18 -10.04 35.39
CA ASP A 164 11.67 -10.81 36.54
C ASP A 164 10.62 -11.87 36.17
N TRP A 165 10.38 -12.06 34.86
CA TRP A 165 9.56 -13.16 34.36
C TRP A 165 10.11 -14.53 34.80
N THR A 166 9.21 -15.44 35.17
CA THR A 166 9.53 -16.83 35.50
C THR A 166 9.45 -17.70 34.26
N TYR A 167 10.36 -18.65 34.15
CA TYR A 167 10.50 -19.53 32.99
C TYR A 167 10.51 -21.00 33.42
N ALA A 168 9.79 -21.85 32.69
CA ALA A 168 9.78 -23.29 32.91
C ALA A 168 9.69 -24.07 31.59
N MET A 169 10.07 -25.34 31.62
CA MET A 169 10.00 -26.26 30.49
C MET A 169 9.39 -27.59 30.94
N THR A 170 8.78 -28.29 29.99
CA THR A 170 8.18 -29.63 30.13
C THR A 170 8.50 -30.41 28.85
N ASP A 171 8.30 -31.73 28.85
CA ASP A 171 8.43 -32.59 27.66
C ASP A 171 7.62 -32.10 26.45
N ARG A 172 6.50 -31.39 26.71
CA ARG A 172 5.52 -30.87 25.73
C ARG A 172 5.26 -29.37 25.89
N GLY A 173 6.29 -28.56 26.15
CA GLY A 173 6.18 -27.10 26.01
C GLY A 173 7.02 -26.25 26.94
N VAL A 174 7.17 -24.99 26.55
CA VAL A 174 7.95 -23.94 27.22
C VAL A 174 7.00 -22.84 27.72
N TRP A 175 7.24 -22.40 28.96
CA TRP A 175 6.32 -21.59 29.74
C TRP A 175 6.99 -20.30 30.24
N ARG A 176 6.21 -19.23 30.32
CA ARG A 176 6.61 -17.91 30.84
C ARG A 176 5.50 -17.34 31.73
N ASN A 177 5.78 -17.03 32.99
CA ASN A 177 4.80 -16.58 33.99
C ASN A 177 3.56 -17.49 34.11
N GLY A 178 3.75 -18.81 34.02
CA GLY A 178 2.64 -19.77 34.01
C GLY A 178 1.78 -19.76 32.73
N CYS A 179 2.18 -19.04 31.68
CA CYS A 179 1.55 -19.09 30.36
C CYS A 179 2.38 -19.93 29.38
N LEU A 180 1.74 -20.78 28.59
CA LEU A 180 2.34 -21.57 27.52
C LEU A 180 2.78 -20.65 26.37
N VAL A 181 4.07 -20.65 26.04
CA VAL A 181 4.62 -19.83 24.94
C VAL A 181 4.73 -20.64 23.65
N TYR A 182 5.22 -21.88 23.71
CA TYR A 182 5.21 -22.80 22.57
C TYR A 182 5.30 -24.28 22.98
N VAL A 183 4.79 -25.15 22.13
CA VAL A 183 4.89 -26.63 22.17
C VAL A 183 5.85 -27.08 21.07
N PHE A 184 6.49 -28.24 21.24
CA PHE A 184 7.48 -28.79 20.32
C PHE A 184 7.38 -30.32 20.26
N THR A 185 8.00 -30.93 19.25
CA THR A 185 8.05 -32.40 19.07
C THR A 185 8.78 -33.07 20.25
N PRO A 186 8.26 -34.16 20.85
CA PRO A 186 8.96 -34.88 21.94
C PRO A 186 10.35 -35.40 21.56
N GLY A 187 11.19 -35.68 22.56
CA GLY A 187 12.55 -36.20 22.35
C GLY A 187 13.58 -35.13 21.97
N ALA A 188 13.41 -33.91 22.49
CA ALA A 188 14.39 -32.83 22.43
C ALA A 188 15.22 -32.73 23.73
N ARG A 189 16.48 -32.32 23.61
CA ARG A 189 17.28 -31.85 24.75
C ARG A 189 16.77 -30.46 25.17
N LEU A 190 16.54 -30.28 26.47
CA LEU A 190 16.00 -29.03 27.02
C LEU A 190 17.11 -28.17 27.64
N GLU A 191 17.21 -26.92 27.21
CA GLU A 191 18.23 -25.96 27.65
C GLU A 191 17.58 -24.66 28.16
N ALA A 192 17.80 -24.31 29.43
CA ALA A 192 17.25 -23.11 30.06
C ALA A 192 17.68 -21.84 29.31
N THR A 193 18.94 -21.81 28.88
CA THR A 193 19.54 -20.86 27.94
C THR A 193 20.59 -21.62 27.11
N PRO A 194 21.06 -21.12 25.96
CA PRO A 194 22.02 -21.83 25.12
C PRO A 194 23.23 -22.37 25.88
N GLY A 195 23.47 -23.69 25.75
CA GLY A 195 24.56 -24.40 26.42
C GLY A 195 24.26 -24.85 27.86
N GLN A 196 23.26 -24.27 28.53
CA GLN A 196 22.88 -24.59 29.92
C GLN A 196 21.64 -25.49 29.92
N ALA A 197 21.76 -26.71 30.45
CA ALA A 197 20.63 -27.63 30.61
C ALA A 197 19.47 -27.01 31.42
N TYR A 198 18.25 -27.48 31.17
CA TYR A 198 17.10 -27.14 32.00
C TYR A 198 16.94 -28.16 33.15
N GLU A 199 17.08 -27.68 34.38
CA GLU A 199 16.88 -28.46 35.61
C GLU A 199 15.49 -28.25 36.23
N LYS A 200 15.09 -26.98 36.41
CA LYS A 200 13.92 -26.53 37.17
C LYS A 200 13.53 -25.09 36.82
N PRO A 201 12.33 -24.62 37.19
CA PRO A 201 11.90 -23.26 36.90
C PRO A 201 12.82 -22.18 37.48
N PHE A 202 12.96 -21.04 36.79
CA PHE A 202 13.87 -19.96 37.18
C PHE A 202 13.31 -18.56 36.87
N VAL A 203 13.78 -17.55 37.61
CA VAL A 203 13.51 -16.13 37.36
C VAL A 203 14.55 -15.58 36.38
N GLY A 204 14.13 -14.84 35.34
CA GLY A 204 15.01 -14.34 34.29
C GLY A 204 16.20 -13.51 34.78
N ARG A 205 15.98 -12.64 35.78
CA ARG A 205 17.02 -11.82 36.43
C ARG A 205 18.18 -12.68 36.96
N ARG A 206 17.89 -13.87 37.51
CA ARG A 206 18.91 -14.82 38.02
C ARG A 206 19.69 -15.56 36.91
N ARG A 207 19.29 -15.43 35.64
CA ARG A 207 20.01 -15.96 34.45
C ARG A 207 20.41 -14.83 33.47
N CYS A 208 20.33 -13.57 33.90
CA CYS A 208 20.63 -12.38 33.10
C CYS A 208 19.82 -12.28 31.79
N ILE A 209 18.53 -12.63 31.83
CA ILE A 209 17.68 -12.59 30.64
C ILE A 209 17.35 -11.14 30.21
N THR A 210 17.58 -10.86 28.93
CA THR A 210 17.27 -9.59 28.23
C THR A 210 16.22 -9.82 27.13
N PRO A 211 15.63 -8.77 26.52
CA PRO A 211 14.71 -8.91 25.38
C PRO A 211 15.22 -9.81 24.24
N ARG A 212 16.54 -9.77 23.99
CA ARG A 212 17.25 -10.45 22.90
C ARG A 212 17.71 -11.86 23.25
N SER A 213 17.71 -12.22 24.54
CA SER A 213 18.20 -13.51 25.01
C SER A 213 17.33 -14.66 24.50
N ALA A 214 17.96 -15.72 23.99
CA ALA A 214 17.29 -16.99 23.75
C ALA A 214 17.06 -17.70 25.10
N VAL A 215 15.83 -18.11 25.36
CA VAL A 215 15.39 -18.73 26.62
C VAL A 215 14.54 -19.96 26.30
N GLY A 216 14.66 -21.01 27.13
CA GLY A 216 13.91 -22.24 26.95
C GLY A 216 14.11 -22.83 25.55
N MET A 217 15.36 -23.14 25.24
CA MET A 217 15.77 -23.69 23.95
C MET A 217 15.56 -25.21 23.94
N VAL A 218 15.00 -25.72 22.85
CA VAL A 218 14.85 -27.15 22.59
C VAL A 218 15.73 -27.54 21.42
N ARG A 219 16.43 -28.67 21.54
CA ARG A 219 17.43 -29.10 20.55
C ARG A 219 17.23 -30.57 20.17
N PHE A 220 17.23 -30.83 18.86
CA PHE A 220 17.28 -32.16 18.27
C PHE A 220 18.64 -32.34 17.58
N GLU A 221 19.35 -33.40 17.94
CA GLU A 221 20.57 -33.83 17.24
C GLU A 221 20.32 -35.26 16.72
N ARG A 222 20.73 -35.55 15.48
CA ARG A 222 20.56 -36.87 14.83
C ARG A 222 21.75 -37.13 13.90
N THR A 223 22.33 -38.33 13.98
CA THR A 223 23.18 -38.87 12.91
C THR A 223 22.27 -39.51 11.87
N LEU A 224 22.27 -38.98 10.65
CA LEU A 224 21.35 -39.37 9.57
C LEU A 224 22.08 -40.24 8.53
N LYS A 225 21.47 -41.36 8.12
CA LYS A 225 21.91 -42.19 6.99
C LYS A 225 21.73 -41.45 5.65
N PRO A 226 22.39 -41.89 4.56
CA PRO A 226 22.17 -41.33 3.22
C PRO A 226 20.69 -41.24 2.85
N GLY A 227 20.22 -40.05 2.46
CA GLY A 227 18.82 -39.79 2.11
C GLY A 227 17.84 -39.63 3.27
N GLU A 228 18.21 -40.04 4.50
CA GLU A 228 17.36 -39.99 5.70
C GLU A 228 17.01 -38.54 6.09
N SER A 229 15.79 -38.36 6.62
CA SER A 229 15.23 -37.05 6.97
C SER A 229 14.62 -37.07 8.37
N PHE A 230 14.75 -35.96 9.10
CA PHE A 230 14.09 -35.72 10.38
C PHE A 230 13.43 -34.34 10.38
N SER A 231 12.18 -34.25 10.83
CA SER A 231 11.45 -32.99 10.99
C SER A 231 11.09 -32.75 12.46
N ALA A 232 11.30 -31.52 12.93
CA ALA A 232 10.77 -31.02 14.18
C ALA A 232 9.63 -30.03 13.90
N THR A 233 8.51 -30.19 14.62
CA THR A 233 7.38 -29.25 14.64
C THR A 233 7.41 -28.42 15.92
N PHE A 234 7.08 -27.13 15.77
CA PHE A 234 6.90 -26.14 16.83
C PHE A 234 5.55 -25.44 16.65
N THR A 235 4.84 -25.22 17.76
CA THR A 235 3.45 -24.74 17.77
C THR A 235 3.30 -23.63 18.82
N MET A 236 2.98 -22.40 18.39
CA MET A 236 3.07 -21.17 19.19
C MET A 236 1.75 -20.37 19.12
N PRO A 237 0.96 -20.23 20.20
CA PRO A 237 -0.19 -19.30 20.20
C PRO A 237 0.27 -17.83 20.06
N ARG A 238 -0.52 -17.00 19.36
CA ARG A 238 -0.21 -15.57 19.11
C ARG A 238 0.04 -14.81 20.43
N THR A 239 -0.83 -15.00 21.42
CA THR A 239 -0.65 -14.58 22.80
C THR A 239 -0.46 -15.82 23.68
N PRO A 240 0.59 -15.89 24.54
CA PRO A 240 0.83 -17.02 25.43
C PRO A 240 -0.39 -17.36 26.30
N VAL A 241 -0.75 -18.64 26.38
CA VAL A 241 -2.00 -19.12 26.98
C VAL A 241 -1.80 -19.44 28.47
N PRO A 242 -2.51 -18.79 29.42
CA PRO A 242 -2.44 -19.10 30.85
C PRO A 242 -2.72 -20.58 31.18
N ARG A 243 -2.01 -21.14 32.17
CA ARG A 243 -2.24 -22.53 32.64
C ARG A 243 -3.64 -22.77 33.22
N SER A 244 -4.37 -21.72 33.59
CA SER A 244 -5.79 -21.78 33.96
C SER A 244 -6.70 -22.13 32.77
N GLU A 245 -6.32 -21.77 31.54
CA GLU A 245 -7.04 -22.10 30.31
C GLU A 245 -6.66 -23.50 29.81
N ASN A 246 -6.77 -24.49 30.70
CA ASN A 246 -6.29 -25.86 30.48
C ASN A 246 -6.84 -26.51 29.20
N ALA A 247 -8.10 -26.23 28.85
CA ALA A 247 -8.70 -26.70 27.60
C ALA A 247 -8.00 -26.15 26.35
N LEU A 248 -7.62 -24.86 26.34
CA LEU A 248 -6.89 -24.25 25.22
C LEU A 248 -5.43 -24.71 25.20
N VAL A 249 -4.79 -24.86 26.35
CA VAL A 249 -3.46 -25.48 26.49
C VAL A 249 -3.42 -26.86 25.82
N GLU A 250 -4.41 -27.72 26.08
CA GLU A 250 -4.47 -29.05 25.49
C GLU A 250 -4.86 -29.02 24.00
N LYS A 251 -5.76 -28.13 23.56
CA LYS A 251 -6.01 -27.90 22.11
C LYS A 251 -4.72 -27.51 21.37
N VAL A 252 -3.89 -26.63 21.95
CA VAL A 252 -2.59 -26.23 21.38
C VAL A 252 -1.61 -27.41 21.34
N ARG A 253 -1.56 -28.25 22.38
CA ARG A 253 -0.70 -29.44 22.44
C ARG A 253 -1.10 -30.54 21.45
N GLN A 254 -2.39 -30.70 21.20
CA GLN A 254 -2.95 -31.73 20.31
C GLN A 254 -3.04 -31.29 18.84
N ALA A 255 -2.72 -30.02 18.54
CA ALA A 255 -2.82 -29.46 17.19
C ALA A 255 -1.80 -30.05 16.21
N ARG A 256 -2.28 -30.94 15.32
CA ARG A 256 -1.44 -31.65 14.33
C ARG A 256 -1.11 -30.79 13.10
N TYR A 257 0.19 -30.62 12.84
CA TYR A 257 0.74 -29.80 11.75
C TYR A 257 0.05 -30.00 10.40
N ASP A 258 0.12 -31.21 9.81
CA ASP A 258 -0.33 -31.44 8.43
C ASP A 258 -1.84 -31.26 8.24
N ARG A 259 -2.62 -31.42 9.30
CA ARG A 259 -4.06 -31.15 9.30
C ARG A 259 -4.34 -29.65 9.25
N TYR A 260 -3.66 -28.86 10.09
CA TYR A 260 -3.80 -27.40 10.05
C TYR A 260 -3.17 -26.79 8.80
N ARG A 261 -2.08 -27.37 8.27
CA ARG A 261 -1.49 -26.96 6.98
C ARG A 261 -2.51 -27.09 5.84
N ARG A 262 -3.13 -28.26 5.70
CA ARG A 262 -4.19 -28.49 4.70
C ARG A 262 -5.42 -27.60 4.94
N LYS A 263 -5.82 -27.37 6.21
CA LYS A 263 -6.92 -26.46 6.57
C LYS A 263 -6.62 -25.01 6.14
N THR A 264 -5.42 -24.49 6.41
CA THR A 264 -4.99 -23.16 5.99
C THR A 264 -4.92 -23.06 4.46
N GLU A 265 -4.32 -24.04 3.79
CA GLU A 265 -4.23 -24.07 2.33
C GLU A 265 -5.63 -24.06 1.69
N GLN A 266 -6.53 -24.95 2.12
CA GLN A 266 -7.90 -25.00 1.63
C GLN A 266 -8.66 -23.70 1.90
N THR A 267 -8.55 -23.15 3.12
CA THR A 267 -9.20 -21.87 3.49
C THR A 267 -8.81 -20.73 2.54
N TRP A 268 -7.52 -20.63 2.20
CA TRP A 268 -7.05 -19.61 1.25
C TRP A 268 -7.45 -19.90 -0.20
N ARG A 269 -7.46 -21.17 -0.63
CA ARG A 269 -7.99 -21.57 -1.95
C ARG A 269 -9.49 -21.25 -2.07
N ASP A 270 -10.30 -21.56 -1.06
CA ASP A 270 -11.74 -21.24 -1.00
C ASP A 270 -11.99 -19.73 -1.02
N MET A 271 -11.22 -18.95 -0.23
CA MET A 271 -11.26 -17.48 -0.25
C MET A 271 -10.86 -16.86 -1.60
N PHE A 272 -10.31 -17.63 -2.54
CA PHE A 272 -9.92 -17.20 -3.90
C PHE A 272 -10.71 -17.90 -5.02
N ALA A 273 -11.57 -18.88 -4.71
CA ALA A 273 -12.27 -19.70 -5.70
C ALA A 273 -13.32 -18.93 -6.54
N ALA A 274 -13.89 -17.85 -6.00
CA ALA A 274 -14.88 -16.99 -6.66
C ALA A 274 -14.41 -15.52 -6.75
N GLY A 275 -15.05 -14.70 -7.58
CA GLY A 275 -14.63 -13.31 -7.83
C GLY A 275 -13.49 -13.21 -8.83
N SER A 276 -12.96 -12.00 -8.99
CA SER A 276 -12.01 -11.66 -10.06
C SER A 276 -10.71 -12.45 -9.99
N GLN A 277 -10.34 -13.10 -11.09
CA GLN A 277 -9.06 -13.80 -11.24
C GLN A 277 -8.36 -13.37 -12.53
N PHE A 278 -7.03 -13.36 -12.50
CA PHE A 278 -6.17 -12.97 -13.62
C PHE A 278 -5.03 -13.99 -13.79
N ASP A 279 -4.94 -14.64 -14.95
CA ASP A 279 -3.77 -15.43 -15.35
C ASP A 279 -2.89 -14.57 -16.25
N ILE A 280 -1.63 -14.42 -15.88
CA ILE A 280 -0.65 -13.57 -16.59
C ILE A 280 0.61 -14.43 -16.80
N PRO A 281 1.11 -14.60 -18.04
CA PRO A 281 2.18 -15.55 -18.34
C PRO A 281 3.59 -14.97 -18.08
N GLU A 282 3.74 -14.37 -16.90
CA GLU A 282 4.96 -13.86 -16.26
C GLU A 282 4.77 -13.94 -14.74
N GLN A 283 5.50 -14.85 -14.08
CA GLN A 283 5.21 -15.32 -12.72
C GLN A 283 5.14 -14.19 -11.69
N ARG A 284 6.12 -13.27 -11.68
CA ARG A 284 6.16 -12.14 -10.75
C ARG A 284 4.92 -11.24 -10.82
N VAL A 285 4.25 -11.14 -11.97
CA VAL A 285 3.03 -10.31 -12.12
C VAL A 285 1.79 -11.09 -11.69
N HIS A 286 1.71 -12.38 -12.02
CA HIS A 286 0.62 -13.27 -11.59
C HIS A 286 0.58 -13.48 -10.07
N GLU A 287 1.74 -13.66 -9.45
CA GLU A 287 1.87 -13.77 -7.98
C GLU A 287 1.54 -12.44 -7.30
N ALA A 288 2.01 -11.30 -7.85
CA ALA A 288 1.81 -9.98 -7.25
C ALA A 288 0.35 -9.62 -7.01
N VAL A 289 -0.56 -9.87 -7.97
CA VAL A 289 -1.99 -9.53 -7.79
C VAL A 289 -2.66 -10.42 -6.73
N ARG A 290 -2.23 -11.68 -6.59
CA ARG A 290 -2.78 -12.63 -5.61
C ARG A 290 -2.22 -12.37 -4.21
N ALA A 291 -0.90 -12.28 -4.09
CA ALA A 291 -0.20 -12.01 -2.85
C ALA A 291 -0.56 -10.63 -2.28
N SER A 292 -0.77 -9.61 -3.12
CA SER A 292 -1.25 -8.30 -2.68
C SER A 292 -2.65 -8.39 -2.05
N LEU A 293 -3.59 -9.11 -2.66
CA LEU A 293 -4.92 -9.29 -2.07
C LEU A 293 -4.84 -10.04 -0.72
N VAL A 294 -3.93 -11.03 -0.59
CA VAL A 294 -3.65 -11.69 0.70
C VAL A 294 -3.07 -10.73 1.74
N HIS A 295 -2.07 -9.91 1.42
CA HIS A 295 -1.52 -8.89 2.32
C HIS A 295 -2.58 -7.90 2.80
N LEU A 296 -3.46 -7.46 1.89
CA LEU A 296 -4.57 -6.57 2.17
C LEU A 296 -5.57 -7.20 3.14
N MET A 297 -5.94 -8.47 2.90
CA MET A 297 -6.82 -9.26 3.78
C MET A 297 -6.18 -9.54 5.15
N LEU A 298 -4.89 -9.87 5.21
CA LEU A 298 -4.11 -10.03 6.44
C LEU A 298 -3.90 -8.73 7.24
N ALA A 299 -4.24 -7.57 6.67
CA ALA A 299 -4.25 -6.28 7.36
C ALA A 299 -5.59 -5.93 8.02
N THR A 300 -6.60 -6.81 7.93
CA THR A 300 -7.84 -6.69 8.73
C THR A 300 -7.63 -7.07 10.20
N ARG A 301 -8.42 -6.48 11.11
CA ARG A 301 -8.36 -6.68 12.57
C ARG A 301 -9.76 -6.83 13.16
N GLN A 302 -9.87 -7.61 14.22
CA GLN A 302 -10.98 -7.62 15.17
C GLN A 302 -10.50 -7.06 16.51
N ARG A 303 -11.11 -5.97 17.00
CA ARG A 303 -10.85 -5.37 18.32
C ARG A 303 -12.14 -4.83 18.90
N GLY A 304 -12.41 -5.10 20.18
CA GLY A 304 -13.62 -4.64 20.87
C GLY A 304 -14.93 -5.04 20.17
N GLY A 305 -14.97 -6.24 19.58
CA GLY A 305 -16.11 -6.74 18.79
C GLY A 305 -16.28 -6.12 17.38
N LYS A 306 -15.56 -5.05 17.04
CA LYS A 306 -15.58 -4.45 15.69
C LYS A 306 -14.51 -5.09 14.78
N ARG A 307 -14.90 -5.50 13.56
CA ARG A 307 -13.99 -5.91 12.46
C ARG A 307 -13.73 -4.74 11.51
N PHE A 308 -12.48 -4.49 11.12
CA PHE A 308 -12.10 -3.36 10.26
C PHE A 308 -10.77 -3.56 9.54
N GLN A 309 -10.51 -2.73 8.53
CA GLN A 309 -9.23 -2.66 7.81
C GLN A 309 -8.20 -1.77 8.53
N THR A 310 -6.90 -2.12 8.48
CA THR A 310 -5.80 -1.18 8.79
C THR A 310 -4.83 -1.06 7.62
N SER A 311 -3.92 -0.09 7.68
CA SER A 311 -2.86 0.08 6.67
C SER A 311 -1.72 -0.95 6.77
N GLY A 312 -1.91 -2.06 7.51
CA GLY A 312 -0.98 -3.19 7.57
C GLY A 312 0.08 -3.03 8.66
N LEU A 313 1.35 -3.03 8.27
CA LEU A 313 2.49 -2.70 9.12
C LEU A 313 3.14 -1.39 8.65
N PRO A 314 3.69 -0.57 9.57
CA PRO A 314 3.55 -0.67 11.04
C PRO A 314 2.16 -0.24 11.55
N TYR A 315 1.31 0.29 10.67
CA TYR A 315 0.09 1.03 10.99
C TYR A 315 -1.10 0.15 11.41
N GLN A 316 -1.28 0.02 12.72
CA GLN A 316 -2.32 -0.83 13.32
C GLN A 316 -3.74 -0.22 13.38
N ASN A 317 -3.98 0.91 12.71
CA ASN A 317 -5.23 1.69 12.81
C ASN A 317 -5.91 1.85 11.44
N PHE A 318 -7.20 2.17 11.47
CA PHE A 318 -7.97 2.53 10.27
C PHE A 318 -7.72 4.00 9.93
N PHE A 319 -7.38 4.26 8.66
CA PHE A 319 -7.18 5.59 8.08
C PHE A 319 -8.11 5.74 6.86
N MET A 320 -8.87 6.83 6.80
CA MET A 320 -9.85 7.02 5.72
C MET A 320 -9.22 7.20 4.34
N ILE A 321 -8.05 7.85 4.26
CA ILE A 321 -7.42 8.18 2.97
C ILE A 321 -6.98 6.91 2.25
N ASP A 322 -6.24 6.02 2.94
CA ASP A 322 -5.81 4.72 2.43
C ASP A 322 -6.99 3.82 2.03
N TYR A 323 -8.06 3.91 2.82
CA TYR A 323 -9.19 3.00 2.72
C TYR A 323 -9.92 3.14 1.37
N VAL A 324 -9.80 4.27 0.66
CA VAL A 324 -10.45 4.47 -0.66
C VAL A 324 -10.07 3.38 -1.66
N ASP A 325 -8.77 3.07 -1.74
CA ASP A 325 -8.19 2.08 -2.66
C ASP A 325 -8.31 0.66 -2.10
N MET A 326 -8.15 0.47 -0.79
CA MET A 326 -8.37 -0.83 -0.14
C MET A 326 -9.79 -1.34 -0.41
N ARG A 327 -10.77 -0.45 -0.22
CA ARG A 327 -12.19 -0.65 -0.50
C ARG A 327 -12.41 -0.91 -1.99
N ALA A 328 -11.81 -0.10 -2.87
CA ALA A 328 -11.93 -0.29 -4.32
C ALA A 328 -11.34 -1.63 -4.79
N ALA A 329 -10.19 -2.05 -4.25
CA ALA A 329 -9.58 -3.34 -4.52
C ALA A 329 -10.49 -4.50 -4.06
N TYR A 330 -11.08 -4.42 -2.86
CA TYR A 330 -12.04 -5.42 -2.41
C TYR A 330 -13.29 -5.49 -3.31
N ASP A 331 -13.90 -4.36 -3.66
CA ASP A 331 -15.07 -4.33 -4.56
C ASP A 331 -14.71 -4.92 -5.94
N ALA A 332 -13.59 -4.48 -6.51
CA ALA A 332 -13.10 -4.89 -7.82
C ALA A 332 -12.61 -6.35 -7.90
N MET A 333 -12.27 -6.97 -6.76
CA MET A 333 -11.93 -8.40 -6.66
C MET A 333 -13.12 -9.28 -6.26
N GLY A 334 -14.33 -8.72 -6.11
CA GLY A 334 -15.51 -9.49 -5.68
C GLY A 334 -15.45 -9.89 -4.20
N ARG A 335 -14.99 -8.98 -3.34
CA ARG A 335 -14.83 -9.13 -1.88
C ARG A 335 -15.54 -8.04 -1.09
N GLY A 336 -16.67 -7.54 -1.58
CA GLY A 336 -17.40 -6.40 -1.00
C GLY A 336 -17.74 -6.49 0.51
N ALA A 337 -17.78 -7.70 1.10
CA ALA A 337 -17.89 -7.86 2.56
C ALA A 337 -16.68 -7.28 3.32
N PHE A 338 -15.46 -7.47 2.80
CA PHE A 338 -14.21 -6.93 3.37
C PHE A 338 -14.12 -5.40 3.26
N ALA A 339 -14.78 -4.80 2.26
CA ALA A 339 -15.07 -3.38 2.27
C ALA A 339 -16.09 -3.05 3.39
N ARG A 340 -17.34 -3.50 3.23
CA ARG A 340 -18.50 -3.06 4.02
C ARG A 340 -18.30 -3.05 5.53
N GLN A 341 -17.56 -4.02 6.08
CA GLN A 341 -17.21 -4.10 7.51
C GLN A 341 -16.67 -2.78 8.10
N SER A 342 -15.92 -2.00 7.32
CA SER A 342 -15.20 -0.82 7.81
C SER A 342 -16.02 0.47 7.74
N PHE A 343 -17.24 0.44 7.18
CA PHE A 343 -18.06 1.66 7.05
C PHE A 343 -18.59 2.19 8.38
N GLU A 344 -18.77 1.36 9.41
CA GLU A 344 -19.09 1.86 10.75
C GLU A 344 -17.98 2.78 11.29
N GLN A 345 -16.70 2.47 11.02
CA GLN A 345 -15.58 3.36 11.35
C GLN A 345 -15.59 4.67 10.54
N VAL A 346 -16.26 4.71 9.39
CA VAL A 346 -16.48 5.94 8.61
C VAL A 346 -17.64 6.74 9.19
N PHE A 347 -18.71 6.09 9.62
CA PHE A 347 -19.88 6.74 10.23
C PHE A 347 -19.60 7.26 11.65
N ASP A 348 -18.82 6.54 12.45
CA ASP A 348 -18.29 6.94 13.77
C ASP A 348 -17.48 8.26 13.70
N ARG A 349 -17.00 8.64 12.51
CA ARG A 349 -16.18 9.83 12.24
C ARG A 349 -16.91 10.92 11.42
N GLN A 350 -18.19 10.74 11.07
CA GLN A 350 -18.96 11.80 10.40
C GLN A 350 -19.48 12.81 11.41
N GLN A 351 -19.00 14.06 11.31
CA GLN A 351 -19.41 15.18 12.15
C GLN A 351 -20.88 15.57 11.93
N ASP A 352 -21.43 16.41 12.81
CA ASP A 352 -22.84 16.80 12.79
C ASP A 352 -23.25 17.57 11.53
N ASP A 353 -22.36 18.42 11.02
CA ASP A 353 -22.50 19.16 9.75
C ASP A 353 -22.27 18.30 8.49
N GLY A 354 -22.06 16.99 8.66
CA GLY A 354 -21.88 16.05 7.55
C GLY A 354 -20.43 15.79 7.12
N LEU A 355 -19.46 16.53 7.66
CA LEU A 355 -18.04 16.32 7.35
C LEU A 355 -17.57 14.92 7.80
N PHE A 356 -17.18 14.04 6.88
CA PHE A 356 -16.26 12.94 7.22
C PHE A 356 -14.88 13.52 7.55
N CYS A 357 -14.41 13.32 8.79
CA CYS A 357 -13.17 13.89 9.30
C CYS A 357 -12.29 12.80 9.92
N ASP A 358 -11.10 12.57 9.37
CA ASP A 358 -10.09 11.71 9.99
C ASP A 358 -9.11 12.56 10.82
N THR A 359 -9.31 12.57 12.13
CA THR A 359 -8.47 13.31 13.08
C THR A 359 -7.12 12.64 13.35
N SER A 360 -6.89 11.41 12.89
CA SER A 360 -5.62 10.70 13.10
C SER A 360 -4.51 11.19 12.17
N LEU A 361 -4.84 11.43 10.89
CA LEU A 361 -3.93 11.96 9.86
C LEU A 361 -3.55 13.44 10.10
N SER A 362 -4.38 14.17 10.84
CA SER A 362 -4.31 15.63 10.97
C SER A 362 -3.68 16.13 12.27
N HIS A 363 -3.18 15.21 13.11
CA HIS A 363 -2.77 15.44 14.50
C HIS A 363 -3.89 16.08 15.35
N GLY A 364 -5.11 15.52 15.29
CA GLY A 364 -6.27 15.99 16.06
C GLY A 364 -6.99 17.21 15.47
N LYS A 365 -6.56 17.74 14.32
CA LYS A 365 -7.21 18.88 13.67
C LYS A 365 -8.44 18.44 12.86
N ARG A 366 -9.49 19.25 12.85
CA ARG A 366 -10.66 19.04 12.00
C ARG A 366 -10.33 19.43 10.55
N LEU A 367 -10.18 18.46 9.66
CA LEU A 367 -9.82 18.65 8.24
C LEU A 367 -10.71 17.80 7.32
N TRP A 368 -10.84 18.24 6.07
CA TRP A 368 -11.64 17.60 4.99
C TRP A 368 -10.81 16.73 4.05
N SER A 369 -9.60 16.33 4.46
CA SER A 369 -8.63 15.57 3.67
C SER A 369 -9.20 14.29 3.06
N SER A 370 -10.03 13.57 3.80
CA SER A 370 -10.66 12.31 3.37
C SER A 370 -12.15 12.45 3.02
N HIS A 371 -12.68 13.67 2.90
CA HIS A 371 -14.11 13.87 2.74
C HIS A 371 -14.62 13.30 1.41
N GLY A 372 -14.01 13.72 0.30
CA GLY A 372 -14.31 13.22 -1.05
C GLY A 372 -14.07 11.71 -1.18
N HIS A 373 -12.99 11.19 -0.58
CA HIS A 373 -12.67 9.76 -0.52
C HIS A 373 -13.82 8.94 0.06
N MET A 374 -14.46 9.42 1.14
CA MET A 374 -15.56 8.71 1.80
C MET A 374 -16.88 8.83 1.05
N VAL A 375 -17.20 10.00 0.47
CA VAL A 375 -18.38 10.14 -0.42
C VAL A 375 -18.24 9.22 -1.64
N HIS A 376 -17.07 9.19 -2.27
CA HIS A 376 -16.77 8.23 -3.33
C HIS A 376 -16.86 6.78 -2.85
N SER A 377 -16.23 6.43 -1.72
CA SER A 377 -16.18 5.04 -1.23
C SER A 377 -17.55 4.46 -0.96
N LEU A 378 -18.39 5.19 -0.24
CA LEU A 378 -19.75 4.78 0.12
C LEU A 378 -20.64 4.65 -1.12
N ALA A 379 -20.58 5.63 -2.03
CA ALA A 379 -21.40 5.62 -3.24
C ALA A 379 -20.95 4.57 -4.27
N HIS A 380 -19.64 4.49 -4.54
CA HIS A 380 -19.04 3.55 -5.49
C HIS A 380 -19.17 2.09 -5.04
N HIS A 381 -19.13 1.82 -3.73
CA HIS A 381 -19.41 0.47 -3.21
C HIS A 381 -20.82 0.00 -3.58
N CYS A 382 -21.82 0.85 -3.42
CA CYS A 382 -23.20 0.53 -3.80
C CYS A 382 -23.36 0.36 -5.33
N LEU A 383 -22.58 1.09 -6.14
CA LEU A 383 -22.55 0.92 -7.60
C LEU A 383 -21.91 -0.42 -8.02
N MET A 384 -20.78 -0.81 -7.41
CA MET A 384 -20.05 -2.05 -7.71
C MET A 384 -20.77 -3.30 -7.21
N THR A 385 -21.34 -3.25 -6.01
CA THR A 385 -22.07 -4.38 -5.39
C THR A 385 -23.54 -4.47 -5.81
N ARG A 386 -24.12 -3.35 -6.28
CA ARG A 386 -25.56 -3.17 -6.55
C ARG A 386 -26.46 -3.38 -5.33
N ASP A 387 -25.94 -3.24 -4.11
CA ASP A 387 -26.77 -3.28 -2.89
C ASP A 387 -27.57 -1.98 -2.73
N TRP A 388 -28.63 -1.86 -3.52
CA TRP A 388 -29.58 -0.74 -3.46
C TRP A 388 -30.39 -0.72 -2.15
N ALA A 389 -30.41 -1.82 -1.38
CA ALA A 389 -31.02 -1.83 -0.06
C ALA A 389 -30.12 -1.13 0.96
N TYR A 390 -28.82 -1.44 0.98
CA TYR A 390 -27.85 -0.73 1.80
C TYR A 390 -27.68 0.73 1.36
N ALA A 391 -27.71 1.03 0.06
CA ALA A 391 -27.74 2.40 -0.45
C ALA A 391 -28.82 3.25 0.23
N ARG A 392 -30.04 2.73 0.40
CA ARG A 392 -31.13 3.42 1.11
C ARG A 392 -30.80 3.68 2.59
N THR A 393 -30.13 2.75 3.27
CA THR A 393 -29.73 2.96 4.68
C THR A 393 -28.65 4.03 4.86
N ILE A 394 -27.76 4.21 3.88
CA ILE A 394 -26.69 5.23 3.94
C ILE A 394 -27.09 6.58 3.34
N ARG A 395 -28.25 6.70 2.68
CA ARG A 395 -28.76 7.95 2.07
C ARG A 395 -28.66 9.17 3.02
N PRO A 396 -29.03 9.12 4.31
CA PRO A 396 -28.91 10.28 5.20
C PRO A 396 -27.46 10.69 5.47
N LYS A 397 -26.52 9.73 5.53
CA LYS A 397 -25.09 10.00 5.71
C LYS A 397 -24.50 10.67 4.45
N LEU A 398 -24.88 10.19 3.27
CA LEU A 398 -24.50 10.79 1.98
C LEU A 398 -25.09 12.19 1.80
N LEU A 399 -26.37 12.41 2.14
CA LEU A 399 -27.04 13.69 1.99
C LEU A 399 -26.34 14.79 2.79
N ARG A 400 -26.04 14.56 4.07
CA ARG A 400 -25.26 15.52 4.87
C ARG A 400 -23.86 15.78 4.30
N ALA A 401 -23.20 14.76 3.77
CA ALA A 401 -21.87 14.92 3.19
C ALA A 401 -21.88 15.76 1.90
N VAL A 402 -22.83 15.53 0.98
CA VAL A 402 -22.96 16.36 -0.23
C VAL A 402 -23.41 17.78 0.10
N GLN A 403 -24.28 17.95 1.11
CA GLN A 403 -24.62 19.28 1.65
C GLN A 403 -23.41 20.00 2.26
N TRP A 404 -22.47 19.26 2.86
CA TRP A 404 -21.21 19.84 3.35
C TRP A 404 -20.34 20.36 2.19
N ILE A 405 -20.23 19.62 1.09
CA ILE A 405 -19.51 20.06 -0.12
C ILE A 405 -20.14 21.34 -0.70
N ASP A 406 -21.47 21.40 -0.78
CA ASP A 406 -22.23 22.58 -1.23
C ASP A 406 -21.95 23.81 -0.35
N ALA A 407 -22.07 23.67 0.97
CA ALA A 407 -21.83 24.76 1.92
C ALA A 407 -20.36 25.22 1.92
N ALA A 408 -19.41 24.29 1.91
CA ALA A 408 -17.97 24.60 1.95
C ALA A 408 -17.50 25.28 0.66
N SER A 409 -17.99 24.85 -0.51
CA SER A 409 -17.65 25.47 -1.79
C SER A 409 -18.27 26.85 -1.97
N LYS A 410 -19.50 27.08 -1.50
CA LYS A 410 -20.14 28.42 -1.50
C LYS A 410 -19.49 29.41 -0.54
N GLN A 411 -18.83 28.94 0.52
CA GLN A 411 -18.06 29.78 1.44
C GLN A 411 -16.64 30.10 0.93
N ASP A 412 -16.09 29.31 0.00
CA ASP A 412 -14.79 29.58 -0.60
C ASP A 412 -14.88 30.58 -1.76
N LYS A 413 -13.99 31.58 -1.74
CA LYS A 413 -13.87 32.63 -2.77
C LYS A 413 -13.83 32.10 -4.22
N TYR A 414 -13.34 30.87 -4.44
CA TYR A 414 -13.16 30.30 -5.76
C TYR A 414 -14.08 29.12 -6.08
N GLY A 415 -15.09 28.83 -5.25
CA GLY A 415 -15.99 27.68 -5.46
C GLY A 415 -15.35 26.32 -5.16
N LEU A 416 -14.26 26.30 -4.38
CA LEU A 416 -13.44 25.12 -4.11
C LEU A 416 -13.62 24.58 -2.69
N MET A 417 -13.04 23.42 -2.38
CA MET A 417 -12.79 23.05 -0.99
C MET A 417 -11.86 24.09 -0.34
N PRO A 418 -12.14 24.53 0.90
CA PRO A 418 -11.39 25.61 1.55
C PRO A 418 -9.87 25.34 1.70
N PRO A 419 -9.06 26.37 2.01
CA PRO A 419 -7.63 26.23 2.29
C PRO A 419 -7.37 25.41 3.57
N ALA A 420 -6.60 24.34 3.47
CA ALA A 420 -6.31 23.42 4.57
C ALA A 420 -4.96 23.69 5.26
N TRP A 421 -4.82 23.16 6.48
CA TRP A 421 -3.56 23.13 7.23
C TRP A 421 -2.58 22.10 6.62
N PRO A 422 -1.25 22.32 6.67
CA PRO A 422 -0.24 21.33 6.31
C PRO A 422 -0.22 20.13 7.27
N TYR A 423 -1.01 19.11 6.90
CA TYR A 423 -0.97 17.75 7.44
C TYR A 423 -0.01 16.89 6.57
N ASP A 424 -0.17 15.57 6.57
CA ASP A 424 0.61 14.63 5.74
C ASP A 424 0.33 14.75 4.22
N ALA A 425 0.89 13.83 3.42
CA ALA A 425 0.80 13.80 1.95
C ALA A 425 1.41 15.05 1.27
N GLU A 426 0.62 15.96 0.68
CA GLU A 426 1.19 17.09 -0.06
C GLU A 426 1.93 18.11 0.83
N MET A 427 1.63 18.14 2.13
CA MET A 427 2.29 18.98 3.16
C MET A 427 2.31 20.49 2.86
N ILE A 428 1.26 21.03 2.22
CA ILE A 428 1.11 22.46 1.89
C ILE A 428 0.09 23.19 2.80
N LYS A 429 0.13 24.52 2.80
CA LYS A 429 -0.94 25.37 3.36
C LYS A 429 -1.66 26.11 2.23
N GLY A 430 -2.83 25.63 1.82
CA GLY A 430 -3.56 26.14 0.65
C GLY A 430 -4.75 25.27 0.28
N ARG A 431 -5.37 25.49 -0.89
CA ARG A 431 -6.47 24.64 -1.39
C ARG A 431 -5.87 23.42 -2.06
N TYR A 432 -5.90 22.26 -1.39
CA TYR A 432 -5.30 21.04 -1.92
C TYR A 432 -5.98 20.60 -3.22
N THR A 433 -5.19 20.32 -4.26
CA THR A 433 -5.69 19.81 -5.54
C THR A 433 -6.37 18.46 -5.32
N SER A 434 -5.77 17.56 -4.55
CA SER A 434 -6.32 16.24 -4.19
C SER A 434 -7.69 16.33 -3.49
N HIS A 435 -7.86 17.21 -2.49
CA HIS A 435 -9.16 17.39 -1.82
C HIS A 435 -10.27 17.75 -2.82
N ASN A 436 -9.95 18.61 -3.79
CA ASN A 436 -10.91 19.05 -4.81
C ASN A 436 -11.21 17.94 -5.84
N LEU A 437 -10.17 17.25 -6.31
CA LEU A 437 -10.27 16.09 -7.20
C LEU A 437 -11.12 14.95 -6.60
N TRP A 438 -10.94 14.66 -5.30
CA TRP A 438 -11.74 13.65 -4.61
C TRP A 438 -13.15 14.10 -4.28
N SER A 439 -13.38 15.38 -3.93
CA SER A 439 -14.75 15.90 -3.78
C SER A 439 -15.52 15.84 -5.10
N LEU A 440 -14.87 16.17 -6.23
CA LEU A 440 -15.44 16.05 -7.57
C LEU A 440 -15.82 14.59 -7.90
N LEU A 441 -14.90 13.64 -7.70
CA LEU A 441 -15.18 12.21 -7.91
C LEU A 441 -16.22 11.64 -6.93
N GLY A 442 -16.27 12.18 -5.71
CA GLY A 442 -17.32 11.92 -4.73
C GLY A 442 -18.69 12.34 -5.25
N LEU A 443 -18.84 13.58 -5.71
CA LEU A 443 -20.07 14.08 -6.33
C LEU A 443 -20.48 13.24 -7.55
N ARG A 444 -19.53 12.91 -8.45
CA ARG A 444 -19.79 12.03 -9.61
C ARG A 444 -20.38 10.69 -9.15
N SER A 445 -19.81 10.08 -8.12
CA SER A 445 -20.26 8.80 -7.58
C SER A 445 -21.62 8.91 -6.89
N ALA A 446 -21.86 10.00 -6.15
CA ALA A 446 -23.11 10.27 -5.45
C ALA A 446 -24.29 10.50 -6.41
N VAL A 447 -24.10 11.31 -7.48
CA VAL A 447 -25.11 11.52 -8.54
C VAL A 447 -25.45 10.20 -9.23
N ARG A 448 -24.44 9.40 -9.57
CA ARG A 448 -24.62 8.08 -10.20
C ARG A 448 -25.38 7.12 -9.30
N LEU A 449 -25.09 7.10 -8.00
CA LEU A 449 -25.85 6.29 -7.04
C LEU A 449 -27.30 6.80 -6.89
N ALA A 450 -27.50 8.10 -6.72
CA ALA A 450 -28.84 8.70 -6.59
C ALA A 450 -29.73 8.34 -7.78
N GLY A 451 -29.22 8.48 -9.01
CA GLY A 451 -29.94 8.09 -10.22
C GLY A 451 -30.27 6.59 -10.29
N ARG A 452 -29.34 5.71 -9.89
CA ARG A 452 -29.56 4.24 -9.88
C ARG A 452 -30.46 3.77 -8.74
N ALA A 453 -30.48 4.48 -7.62
CA ALA A 453 -31.29 4.18 -6.43
C ALA A 453 -32.67 4.88 -6.42
N GLY A 454 -32.99 5.65 -7.46
CA GLY A 454 -34.28 6.31 -7.65
C GLY A 454 -34.47 7.65 -6.90
N TRP A 455 -33.39 8.23 -6.35
CA TRP A 455 -33.42 9.49 -5.60
C TRP A 455 -33.38 10.67 -6.59
N LYS A 456 -34.47 10.85 -7.36
CA LYS A 456 -34.51 11.78 -8.50
C LYS A 456 -34.08 13.21 -8.13
N ASN A 457 -34.68 13.76 -7.07
CA ASN A 457 -34.42 15.14 -6.62
C ASN A 457 -32.95 15.32 -6.22
N GLU A 458 -32.37 14.40 -5.46
CA GLU A 458 -30.94 14.43 -5.15
C GLU A 458 -30.06 14.24 -6.38
N ALA A 459 -30.42 13.36 -7.31
CA ALA A 459 -29.65 13.16 -8.54
C ALA A 459 -29.58 14.45 -9.39
N GLU A 460 -30.67 15.23 -9.45
CA GLU A 460 -30.74 16.51 -10.14
C GLU A 460 -29.96 17.62 -9.40
N LEU A 461 -30.23 17.82 -8.10
CA LEU A 461 -29.57 18.84 -7.29
C LEU A 461 -28.06 18.61 -7.20
N TRP A 462 -27.63 17.37 -6.97
CA TRP A 462 -26.21 17.01 -6.90
C TRP A 462 -25.55 17.06 -8.28
N ARG A 463 -26.31 16.89 -9.38
CA ARG A 463 -25.80 17.08 -10.74
C ARG A 463 -25.51 18.55 -11.04
N LYS A 464 -26.41 19.47 -10.64
CA LYS A 464 -26.14 20.90 -10.76
C LYS A 464 -24.91 21.31 -9.94
N LEU A 465 -24.85 20.90 -8.66
CA LEU A 465 -23.69 21.13 -7.79
C LEU A 465 -22.40 20.57 -8.41
N HIS A 466 -22.42 19.35 -8.95
CA HIS A 466 -21.28 18.77 -9.65
C HIS A 466 -20.83 19.64 -10.84
N ASP A 467 -21.75 20.09 -11.69
CA ASP A 467 -21.41 20.81 -12.90
C ASP A 467 -20.93 22.25 -12.60
N ASP A 468 -21.49 22.92 -11.58
CA ASP A 468 -20.98 24.20 -11.03
C ASP A 468 -19.57 24.05 -10.41
N TYR A 469 -19.35 22.95 -9.68
CA TYR A 469 -18.11 22.67 -8.95
C TYR A 469 -16.98 22.23 -9.90
N GLU A 470 -17.27 21.43 -10.92
CA GLU A 470 -16.29 21.04 -11.94
C GLU A 470 -15.76 22.26 -12.70
N ALA A 471 -16.63 23.21 -13.07
CA ALA A 471 -16.21 24.46 -13.71
C ALA A 471 -15.26 25.27 -12.82
N SER A 472 -15.48 25.26 -11.50
CA SER A 472 -14.62 25.90 -10.50
C SER A 472 -13.26 25.20 -10.39
N VAL A 473 -13.24 23.85 -10.36
CA VAL A 473 -12.01 23.04 -10.34
C VAL A 473 -11.20 23.21 -11.63
N LEU A 474 -11.83 23.16 -12.81
CA LEU A 474 -11.14 23.35 -14.10
C LEU A 474 -10.53 24.75 -14.22
N LYS A 475 -11.30 25.80 -13.89
CA LYS A 475 -10.81 27.19 -13.86
C LYS A 475 -9.61 27.36 -12.92
N ALA A 476 -9.60 26.67 -11.79
CA ALA A 476 -8.48 26.69 -10.85
C ALA A 476 -7.24 25.95 -11.39
N ILE A 477 -7.44 24.79 -12.02
CA ILE A 477 -6.37 24.06 -12.70
C ILE A 477 -5.75 24.92 -13.81
N ASP A 478 -6.55 25.61 -14.63
CA ASP A 478 -6.04 26.50 -15.68
C ASP A 478 -5.31 27.73 -15.13
N ALA A 479 -5.85 28.37 -14.08
CA ALA A 479 -5.21 29.52 -13.44
C ALA A 479 -3.85 29.16 -12.80
N THR A 480 -3.71 27.95 -12.26
CA THR A 480 -2.50 27.52 -11.55
C THR A 480 -1.48 26.81 -12.45
N ALA A 481 -1.91 26.03 -13.44
CA ALA A 481 -1.01 25.31 -14.33
C ALA A 481 -0.26 26.23 -15.32
N GLY A 482 -0.82 27.41 -15.60
CA GLY A 482 -0.12 28.51 -16.26
C GLY A 482 0.51 28.14 -17.62
N ARG A 483 1.76 28.57 -17.84
CA ARG A 483 2.48 28.33 -19.10
C ARG A 483 3.09 26.92 -19.17
N ASP A 484 3.59 26.41 -18.05
CA ASP A 484 4.29 25.13 -17.96
C ASP A 484 3.34 23.92 -17.93
N ARG A 485 2.04 24.17 -17.72
CA ARG A 485 0.92 23.21 -17.78
C ARG A 485 0.95 22.08 -16.73
N TYR A 486 1.96 22.00 -15.89
CA TYR A 486 2.01 21.12 -14.71
C TYR A 486 0.88 21.46 -13.72
N VAL A 487 0.19 20.45 -13.18
CA VAL A 487 -0.86 20.62 -12.16
C VAL A 487 -0.30 20.33 -10.76
N PRO A 488 0.01 21.37 -9.94
CA PRO A 488 0.67 21.18 -8.65
C PRO A 488 -0.26 20.72 -7.53
N THR A 489 0.32 20.52 -6.35
CA THR A 489 -0.35 20.07 -5.12
C THR A 489 -1.45 20.99 -4.60
N GLY A 490 -1.40 22.29 -4.93
CA GLY A 490 -2.34 23.30 -4.46
C GLY A 490 -2.88 24.18 -5.58
N LEU A 491 -4.13 24.61 -5.44
CA LEU A 491 -4.87 25.45 -6.39
C LEU A 491 -4.92 26.91 -5.91
N TYR A 492 -4.70 27.84 -6.84
CA TYR A 492 -4.35 29.24 -6.59
C TYR A 492 -3.16 29.36 -5.61
N ASP A 493 -3.13 30.39 -4.78
CA ASP A 493 -2.03 30.64 -3.84
C ASP A 493 -1.95 29.54 -2.75
N PHE A 494 -0.77 28.95 -2.58
CA PHE A 494 -0.45 28.06 -1.46
C PHE A 494 0.96 28.32 -0.94
N ILE A 495 1.19 27.97 0.33
CA ILE A 495 2.44 28.23 1.05
C ILE A 495 3.11 26.90 1.39
N THR A 496 4.45 26.90 1.32
CA THR A 496 5.34 25.76 1.54
C THR A 496 6.31 26.00 2.71
N GLY A 497 7.13 25.00 3.04
CA GLY A 497 8.27 25.14 3.95
C GLY A 497 7.96 25.72 5.33
N PRO A 498 8.89 26.50 5.92
CA PRO A 498 8.73 27.06 7.26
C PRO A 498 7.53 28.00 7.40
N ALA A 499 7.14 28.66 6.31
CA ALA A 499 6.00 29.59 6.26
C ALA A 499 4.64 28.86 6.27
N ALA A 500 4.58 27.62 5.78
CA ALA A 500 3.42 26.76 5.94
C ALA A 500 3.30 26.28 7.41
N ARG A 501 4.41 25.78 7.98
CA ARG A 501 4.46 25.21 9.34
C ARG A 501 5.88 25.31 9.91
N ARG A 502 6.03 25.87 11.12
CA ARG A 502 7.31 25.91 11.85
C ARG A 502 7.89 24.49 11.96
N GLY A 503 9.14 24.31 11.55
CA GLY A 503 9.84 23.02 11.55
C GLY A 503 9.71 22.21 10.26
N PHE A 504 8.86 22.63 9.31
CA PHE A 504 8.92 22.12 7.94
C PHE A 504 10.00 22.88 7.16
N ALA A 505 10.81 22.17 6.37
CA ALA A 505 11.72 22.74 5.39
C ALA A 505 11.11 22.60 3.99
N GLU A 506 11.54 23.39 3.01
CA GLU A 506 10.94 23.38 1.65
C GLU A 506 10.93 21.96 1.05
N TYR A 507 12.05 21.23 1.13
CA TYR A 507 12.15 19.84 0.70
C TYR A 507 11.24 18.83 1.42
N ARG A 508 10.58 19.22 2.52
CA ARG A 508 9.58 18.41 3.24
C ARG A 508 8.14 18.75 2.84
N THR A 509 7.92 19.65 1.87
CA THR A 509 6.60 20.19 1.51
C THR A 509 6.40 20.27 0.00
N ASN A 510 5.17 20.48 -0.50
CA ASN A 510 4.86 20.48 -1.94
C ASN A 510 5.36 19.16 -2.57
N GLN A 511 4.83 18.06 -2.05
CA GLN A 511 5.14 16.71 -2.51
C GLN A 511 4.00 16.19 -3.38
N ASP A 512 4.30 15.83 -4.62
CA ASP A 512 3.30 15.29 -5.55
C ASP A 512 2.70 14.00 -5.00
N TRP A 513 1.37 13.93 -4.99
CA TRP A 513 0.62 12.87 -4.34
C TRP A 513 -0.65 12.52 -5.13
N GLU A 514 -1.78 13.15 -4.82
CA GLU A 514 -3.07 12.89 -5.48
C GLU A 514 -3.54 14.06 -6.36
N ASN A 515 -2.72 15.11 -6.52
CA ASN A 515 -2.80 16.04 -7.66
C ASN A 515 -2.61 15.33 -9.02
N LEU A 516 -2.03 14.14 -9.01
CA LEU A 516 -1.78 13.29 -10.19
C LEU A 516 -3.03 12.56 -10.70
N LEU A 517 -4.14 12.57 -9.95
CA LEU A 517 -5.37 11.86 -10.27
C LEU A 517 -6.23 12.62 -11.31
N LEU A 518 -5.70 12.83 -12.52
CA LEU A 518 -6.26 13.78 -13.50
C LEU A 518 -7.18 13.16 -14.56
N SER A 519 -6.73 12.09 -15.24
CA SER A 519 -7.57 11.33 -16.19
C SER A 519 -8.05 10.00 -15.62
N TYR A 520 -7.43 9.50 -14.55
CA TYR A 520 -7.91 8.38 -13.74
C TYR A 520 -7.63 8.64 -12.25
N PRO A 521 -8.51 8.25 -11.31
CA PRO A 521 -9.88 7.79 -11.52
C PRO A 521 -10.90 8.93 -11.72
N THR A 522 -10.47 10.19 -11.59
CA THR A 522 -11.39 11.33 -11.55
C THR A 522 -12.06 11.62 -12.88
N GLU A 523 -11.33 11.51 -13.99
CA GLU A 523 -11.69 12.03 -15.33
C GLU A 523 -12.03 13.54 -15.33
N VAL A 524 -11.22 14.37 -14.66
CA VAL A 524 -11.33 15.84 -14.81
C VAL A 524 -10.63 16.33 -16.08
N LEU A 525 -9.51 15.70 -16.47
CA LEU A 525 -8.83 15.93 -17.75
C LEU A 525 -9.06 14.77 -18.72
N ALA A 526 -9.12 15.07 -20.02
CA ALA A 526 -9.08 14.04 -21.06
C ALA A 526 -7.66 13.42 -21.17
N PRO A 527 -7.50 12.13 -21.55
CA PRO A 527 -6.18 11.52 -21.63
C PRO A 527 -5.19 12.26 -22.55
N GLY A 528 -5.68 12.89 -23.62
CA GLY A 528 -4.88 13.71 -24.54
C GLY A 528 -4.55 15.14 -24.06
N ASP A 529 -4.94 15.54 -22.85
CA ASP A 529 -4.75 16.90 -22.36
C ASP A 529 -3.25 17.24 -22.16
N GLY A 530 -2.87 18.42 -22.63
CA GLY A 530 -1.48 18.91 -22.52
C GLY A 530 -1.02 19.14 -21.08
N ARG A 531 -1.95 19.42 -20.15
CA ARG A 531 -1.66 19.58 -18.72
C ARG A 531 -1.32 18.25 -18.05
N LEU A 532 -2.01 17.18 -18.45
CA LEU A 532 -1.64 15.84 -18.03
C LEU A 532 -0.25 15.47 -18.59
N ALA A 533 -0.02 15.66 -19.88
CA ALA A 533 1.27 15.34 -20.50
C ALA A 533 2.45 16.08 -19.82
N ALA A 534 2.30 17.38 -19.56
CA ALA A 534 3.29 18.17 -18.84
C ALA A 534 3.51 17.70 -17.40
N THR A 535 2.44 17.37 -16.67
CA THR A 535 2.52 16.84 -15.30
C THR A 535 3.28 15.50 -15.25
N LEU A 536 2.99 14.57 -16.15
CA LEU A 536 3.69 13.28 -16.22
C LEU A 536 5.18 13.46 -16.60
N ALA A 537 5.48 14.33 -17.56
CA ALA A 537 6.86 14.65 -17.92
C ALA A 537 7.63 15.30 -16.76
N MET A 538 6.98 16.20 -16.00
CA MET A 538 7.54 16.80 -14.78
C MET A 538 7.85 15.74 -13.71
N MET A 539 6.96 14.76 -13.50
CA MET A 539 7.19 13.67 -12.55
C MET A 539 8.43 12.86 -12.91
N HIS A 540 8.48 12.31 -14.13
CA HIS A 540 9.64 11.50 -14.59
C HIS A 540 10.96 12.29 -14.60
N ARG A 541 10.91 13.61 -14.80
CA ARG A 541 12.09 14.49 -14.86
C ARG A 541 12.74 14.76 -13.52
N ILE A 542 11.99 14.92 -12.42
CA ILE A 542 12.55 15.33 -11.11
C ILE A 542 12.06 14.53 -9.89
N ARG A 543 10.99 13.72 -10.02
CA ARG A 543 10.41 12.95 -8.90
C ARG A 543 10.79 11.48 -8.91
N TYR A 544 11.48 10.97 -9.92
CA TYR A 544 11.81 9.55 -10.03
C TYR A 544 13.26 9.22 -9.62
N ARG A 545 13.43 8.16 -8.82
CA ARG A 545 14.72 7.51 -8.51
C ARG A 545 14.53 6.00 -8.33
N GLU A 546 15.52 5.20 -8.72
CA GLU A 546 15.39 3.73 -8.90
C GLU A 546 14.21 3.33 -9.82
N GLY A 547 13.75 4.24 -10.69
CA GLY A 547 12.60 4.04 -11.58
C GLY A 547 11.22 4.08 -10.92
N ILE A 548 11.12 4.46 -9.64
CA ILE A 548 9.84 4.76 -8.95
C ILE A 548 9.81 6.20 -8.44
N MET A 549 8.63 6.68 -8.05
CA MET A 549 8.48 8.01 -7.45
C MET A 549 9.19 8.15 -6.10
N THR A 550 9.52 9.40 -5.77
CA THR A 550 10.21 9.81 -4.55
C THR A 550 9.40 10.81 -3.76
N TYR A 551 9.76 10.90 -2.48
CA TYR A 551 9.18 11.79 -1.49
C TYR A 551 10.30 12.57 -0.80
N ARG A 552 9.95 13.76 -0.30
CA ARG A 552 10.85 14.77 0.26
C ARG A 552 11.97 15.18 -0.73
N ASN A 553 11.58 15.56 -1.95
CA ASN A 553 12.48 16.02 -3.02
C ASN A 553 13.68 15.06 -3.24
N GLY A 554 13.40 13.85 -3.71
CA GLY A 554 14.44 12.85 -4.04
C GLY A 554 15.15 12.20 -2.85
N MET A 555 14.80 12.55 -1.60
CA MET A 555 15.42 12.01 -0.38
C MET A 555 15.05 10.54 -0.13
N HIS A 556 13.78 10.18 -0.34
CA HIS A 556 13.27 8.83 -0.13
C HIS A 556 12.48 8.32 -1.34
N LEU A 557 12.51 7.02 -1.58
CA LEU A 557 11.59 6.33 -2.48
C LEU A 557 10.18 6.30 -1.89
N HIS A 558 9.16 6.24 -2.74
CA HIS A 558 7.77 6.01 -2.34
C HIS A 558 7.11 5.00 -3.29
N GLN A 559 7.09 3.72 -2.91
CA GLN A 559 6.83 2.62 -3.85
C GLN A 559 5.48 2.76 -4.58
N TYR A 560 4.38 2.81 -3.81
CA TYR A 560 3.03 2.76 -4.38
C TYR A 560 2.53 4.07 -5.00
N LEU A 561 3.19 5.19 -4.71
CA LEU A 561 2.84 6.51 -5.24
C LEU A 561 2.97 6.55 -6.78
N THR A 562 3.99 5.88 -7.31
CA THR A 562 4.21 5.64 -8.76
C THR A 562 2.94 5.22 -9.48
N THR A 563 2.11 4.36 -8.87
CA THR A 563 0.90 3.83 -9.52
C THR A 563 -0.13 4.92 -9.86
N ASN A 564 -0.11 6.08 -9.19
CA ASN A 564 -0.95 7.23 -9.54
C ASN A 564 -0.56 7.77 -10.93
N VAL A 565 0.75 7.87 -11.23
CA VAL A 565 1.30 8.22 -12.56
C VAL A 565 1.02 7.11 -13.57
N THR A 566 1.27 5.86 -13.19
CA THR A 566 1.14 4.70 -14.10
C THR A 566 -0.29 4.52 -14.62
N ASN A 567 -1.31 4.73 -13.78
CA ASN A 567 -2.70 4.69 -14.24
C ASN A 567 -3.03 5.79 -15.28
N GLN A 568 -2.32 6.94 -15.26
CA GLN A 568 -2.47 7.94 -16.31
C GLN A 568 -1.86 7.44 -17.65
N HIS A 569 -0.69 6.80 -17.60
CA HIS A 569 -0.10 6.14 -18.78
C HIS A 569 -1.01 5.05 -19.36
N VAL A 570 -1.70 4.28 -18.51
CA VAL A 570 -2.70 3.27 -18.93
C VAL A 570 -3.86 3.90 -19.72
N VAL A 571 -4.52 4.96 -19.22
CA VAL A 571 -5.63 5.60 -19.95
C VAL A 571 -5.17 6.33 -21.21
N ARG A 572 -3.93 6.84 -21.23
CA ARG A 572 -3.30 7.42 -22.42
C ARG A 572 -3.00 6.37 -23.50
N GLY A 573 -2.72 5.12 -23.10
CA GLY A 573 -2.27 4.06 -24.01
C GLY A 573 -0.75 3.97 -24.13
N GLU A 574 -0.01 4.57 -23.20
CA GLU A 574 1.45 4.61 -23.16
C GLU A 574 2.00 3.30 -22.56
N GLN A 575 1.60 2.18 -23.17
CA GLN A 575 1.78 0.81 -22.69
C GLN A 575 3.21 0.51 -22.22
N ARG A 576 4.22 0.93 -22.98
CA ARG A 576 5.63 0.71 -22.64
C ARG A 576 5.99 1.37 -21.30
N GLN A 577 5.57 2.62 -21.07
CA GLN A 577 5.88 3.31 -19.81
C GLN A 577 5.10 2.67 -18.66
N ALA A 578 3.83 2.29 -18.89
CA ALA A 578 3.04 1.59 -17.89
C ALA A 578 3.66 0.25 -17.43
N LEU A 579 4.29 -0.49 -18.36
CA LEU A 579 5.07 -1.70 -18.04
C LEU A 579 6.35 -1.37 -17.26
N ILE A 580 7.11 -0.37 -17.70
CA ILE A 580 8.36 0.05 -17.02
C ILE A 580 8.05 0.44 -15.56
N ASP A 581 7.04 1.27 -15.34
CA ASP A 581 6.60 1.65 -13.98
C ASP A 581 6.17 0.43 -13.16
N LEU A 582 5.31 -0.46 -13.71
CA LEU A 582 4.85 -1.66 -13.01
C LEU A 582 6.04 -2.53 -12.58
N TYR A 583 6.97 -2.80 -13.49
CA TYR A 583 8.13 -3.64 -13.20
C TYR A 583 9.03 -3.01 -12.13
N HIS A 584 9.21 -1.69 -12.12
CA HIS A 584 9.91 -1.02 -11.01
C HIS A 584 9.13 -1.09 -9.69
N VAL A 585 7.80 -0.93 -9.69
CA VAL A 585 6.97 -1.11 -8.49
C VAL A 585 7.11 -2.54 -7.93
N LEU A 586 7.06 -3.56 -8.79
CA LEU A 586 7.24 -4.97 -8.38
C LEU A 586 8.69 -5.34 -8.03
N LEU A 587 9.67 -4.60 -8.55
CA LEU A 587 11.08 -4.72 -8.18
C LEU A 587 11.27 -4.31 -6.73
N HIS A 588 10.63 -3.22 -6.29
CA HIS A 588 10.78 -2.67 -4.94
C HIS A 588 10.04 -3.47 -3.84
N SER A 589 9.24 -4.48 -4.19
CA SER A 589 8.65 -5.39 -3.19
C SER A 589 9.66 -6.41 -2.63
N GLY A 590 9.32 -6.98 -1.48
CA GLY A 590 9.99 -8.18 -0.97
C GLY A 590 9.74 -9.45 -1.79
N SER A 591 10.24 -10.58 -1.27
CA SER A 591 10.17 -11.90 -1.93
C SER A 591 8.79 -12.55 -1.83
N THR A 592 7.94 -12.16 -0.89
CA THR A 592 6.51 -12.52 -0.83
C THR A 592 5.60 -11.34 -1.24
N HIS A 593 6.12 -10.47 -2.12
CA HIS A 593 5.44 -9.27 -2.65
C HIS A 593 5.12 -8.19 -1.62
N GLU A 594 5.77 -8.19 -0.45
CA GLU A 594 5.56 -7.21 0.61
C GLU A 594 5.93 -5.81 0.11
N GLY A 595 4.93 -4.93 -0.07
CA GLY A 595 5.14 -3.54 -0.44
C GLY A 595 5.33 -2.62 0.77
N TYR A 596 6.12 -1.56 0.63
CA TYR A 596 6.37 -0.55 1.65
C TYR A 596 5.77 0.81 1.26
N GLU A 597 5.81 1.75 2.20
CA GLU A 597 5.38 3.13 2.01
C GLU A 597 6.52 4.00 1.48
N ASN A 598 7.35 4.57 2.39
CA ASN A 598 8.50 5.41 2.04
C ASN A 598 9.70 5.20 3.00
N MET A 599 10.46 6.25 3.31
CA MET A 599 11.69 6.27 4.12
C MET A 599 12.91 5.46 3.62
N VAL A 600 12.84 4.74 2.49
CA VAL A 600 14.03 4.12 1.87
C VAL A 600 14.84 5.19 1.12
N VAL A 601 16.13 5.36 1.43
CA VAL A 601 17.01 6.26 0.67
C VAL A 601 17.45 5.57 -0.63
N PRO A 602 17.27 6.17 -1.82
CA PRO A 602 17.61 5.51 -3.11
C PRO A 602 19.10 5.20 -3.24
N TRP A 603 19.43 4.04 -3.82
CA TRP A 603 20.78 3.52 -4.04
C TRP A 603 21.63 3.36 -2.76
N SER A 604 20.98 2.94 -1.66
CA SER A 604 21.64 2.78 -0.34
C SER A 604 21.35 1.41 0.32
N THR A 605 21.02 1.36 1.61
CA THR A 605 20.84 0.16 2.43
C THR A 605 19.71 -0.79 1.98
N ARG A 606 18.79 -0.34 1.11
CA ARG A 606 17.50 -0.98 0.81
C ARG A 606 16.70 -1.40 2.07
N ASP A 607 16.92 -0.71 3.19
CA ASP A 607 16.29 -1.01 4.48
C ASP A 607 15.22 0.04 4.80
N THR A 608 13.95 -0.38 4.81
CA THR A 608 12.81 0.53 5.04
C THR A 608 12.58 0.74 6.54
N ASN A 609 12.55 2.00 6.96
CA ASN A 609 12.18 2.34 8.34
C ASN A 609 10.70 2.11 8.65
N CYS A 610 9.86 2.00 7.62
CA CYS A 610 8.46 1.59 7.68
C CYS A 610 8.36 0.08 7.32
N PRO A 611 8.31 -0.86 8.30
CA PRO A 611 8.38 -2.29 8.03
C PRO A 611 7.12 -2.77 7.27
N PRO A 612 7.27 -3.46 6.12
CA PRO A 612 6.16 -3.93 5.30
C PRO A 612 5.54 -5.22 5.89
N PRO A 613 4.36 -5.68 5.41
CA PRO A 613 3.57 -5.16 4.28
C PRO A 613 2.69 -3.95 4.63
N HIS A 614 2.73 -2.92 3.77
CA HIS A 614 1.80 -1.79 3.79
C HIS A 614 0.56 -2.10 2.95
N ALA A 615 -0.63 -2.08 3.55
CA ALA A 615 -1.84 -2.56 2.89
C ALA A 615 -2.36 -1.61 1.78
N TRP A 616 -2.04 -0.31 1.84
CA TRP A 616 -2.35 0.61 0.74
C TRP A 616 -1.49 0.31 -0.51
N ALA A 617 -0.25 -0.15 -0.31
CA ALA A 617 0.63 -0.57 -1.41
C ALA A 617 0.03 -1.78 -2.14
N ALA A 618 -0.39 -2.77 -1.37
CA ALA A 618 -1.04 -3.97 -1.88
C ALA A 618 -2.35 -3.64 -2.64
N ALA A 619 -3.18 -2.73 -2.12
CA ALA A 619 -4.38 -2.27 -2.80
C ALA A 619 -4.07 -1.59 -4.15
N LYS A 620 -3.14 -0.63 -4.18
CA LYS A 620 -2.75 0.07 -5.42
C LYS A 620 -2.07 -0.84 -6.45
N ILE A 621 -1.26 -1.83 -6.04
CA ILE A 621 -0.68 -2.85 -6.94
C ILE A 621 -1.80 -3.72 -7.57
N THR A 622 -2.75 -4.19 -6.75
CA THR A 622 -3.90 -4.98 -7.21
C THR A 622 -4.73 -4.21 -8.24
N LEU A 623 -5.01 -2.93 -7.96
CA LEU A 623 -5.78 -2.05 -8.86
C LEU A 623 -5.02 -1.71 -10.15
N LEU A 624 -3.70 -1.47 -10.10
CA LEU A 624 -2.91 -1.21 -11.31
C LEU A 624 -2.91 -2.42 -12.25
N ILE A 625 -2.62 -3.62 -11.73
CA ILE A 625 -2.59 -4.85 -12.54
C ILE A 625 -3.99 -5.15 -13.11
N ARG A 626 -5.07 -4.93 -12.34
CA ARG A 626 -6.44 -4.96 -12.86
C ARG A 626 -6.60 -3.98 -14.02
N ASN A 627 -6.30 -2.70 -13.84
CA ASN A 627 -6.59 -1.64 -14.81
C ASN A 627 -5.82 -1.77 -16.14
N MET A 628 -4.67 -2.45 -16.12
CA MET A 628 -3.94 -2.85 -17.32
C MET A 628 -4.70 -3.91 -18.16
N LEU A 629 -5.61 -4.68 -17.55
CA LEU A 629 -6.33 -5.80 -18.17
C LEU A 629 -7.85 -5.55 -18.32
N VAL A 630 -8.47 -4.84 -17.37
CA VAL A 630 -9.90 -4.51 -17.29
C VAL A 630 -10.04 -3.11 -16.69
N LEU A 631 -10.52 -2.14 -17.46
CA LEU A 631 -10.70 -0.76 -17.00
C LEU A 631 -11.96 -0.11 -17.58
N GLU A 632 -12.87 0.29 -16.71
CA GLU A 632 -14.01 1.14 -17.04
C GLU A 632 -13.54 2.60 -17.16
N HIS A 633 -13.70 3.25 -18.31
CA HIS A 633 -13.26 4.64 -18.53
C HIS A 633 -14.24 5.44 -19.41
N GLY A 634 -14.37 6.73 -19.15
CA GLY A 634 -15.14 7.66 -19.97
C GLY A 634 -16.41 8.22 -19.32
N GLY A 635 -17.00 9.20 -20.00
CA GLY A 635 -18.28 9.78 -19.60
C GLY A 635 -18.24 10.54 -18.26
N ARG A 636 -17.10 11.18 -17.92
CA ARG A 636 -16.91 11.89 -16.64
C ARG A 636 -17.07 10.91 -15.45
N ALA A 637 -16.23 9.87 -15.44
CA ALA A 637 -16.25 8.75 -14.49
C ALA A 637 -17.63 8.05 -14.40
N GLY A 638 -18.25 7.84 -15.57
CA GLY A 638 -19.56 7.19 -15.72
C GLY A 638 -20.77 8.04 -15.32
N LEU A 639 -20.59 9.35 -15.11
CA LEU A 639 -21.66 10.33 -14.88
C LEU A 639 -22.57 10.49 -16.12
N ASN A 640 -22.02 10.21 -17.30
CA ASN A 640 -22.69 10.02 -18.58
C ASN A 640 -22.50 8.55 -18.98
N ALA A 641 -23.46 7.69 -18.60
CA ALA A 641 -23.33 6.23 -18.77
C ALA A 641 -23.30 5.79 -20.25
N ASP A 642 -23.92 6.58 -21.13
CA ASP A 642 -23.86 6.49 -22.60
C ASP A 642 -22.45 6.66 -23.18
N LYS A 643 -21.48 7.12 -22.36
CA LYS A 643 -20.10 7.43 -22.75
C LYS A 643 -19.05 6.69 -21.92
N ARG A 644 -19.44 5.65 -21.17
CA ARG A 644 -18.51 4.79 -20.42
C ARG A 644 -18.15 3.55 -21.25
N ASP A 645 -16.89 3.43 -21.63
CA ASP A 645 -16.33 2.27 -22.30
C ASP A 645 -15.76 1.27 -21.29
N LEU A 646 -15.60 0.01 -21.73
CA LEU A 646 -14.84 -1.02 -21.04
C LEU A 646 -13.58 -1.35 -21.85
N HIS A 647 -12.43 -0.93 -21.36
CA HIS A 647 -11.14 -1.29 -21.92
C HIS A 647 -10.73 -2.69 -21.45
N LEU A 648 -10.25 -3.50 -22.39
CA LEU A 648 -9.74 -4.85 -22.15
C LEU A 648 -8.33 -4.97 -22.72
N PHE A 649 -7.41 -5.58 -21.96
CA PHE A 649 -6.00 -5.74 -22.33
C PHE A 649 -5.32 -4.39 -22.70
N SER A 650 -5.65 -3.32 -21.95
CA SER A 650 -5.14 -1.95 -22.12
C SER A 650 -3.62 -1.87 -22.22
N VAL A 651 -2.91 -2.76 -21.51
CA VAL A 651 -1.45 -2.88 -21.57
C VAL A 651 -1.08 -4.36 -21.63
N VAL A 652 -0.25 -4.73 -22.61
CA VAL A 652 0.26 -6.08 -22.82
C VAL A 652 1.79 -6.03 -22.89
N SER A 653 2.48 -6.87 -22.13
CA SER A 653 3.93 -7.02 -22.25
C SER A 653 4.31 -7.92 -23.43
N PRO A 654 5.39 -7.63 -24.19
CA PRO A 654 5.92 -8.58 -25.16
C PRO A 654 6.37 -9.90 -24.50
N ALA A 655 6.78 -9.86 -23.22
CA ALA A 655 7.04 -11.08 -22.44
C ALA A 655 5.81 -12.01 -22.35
N TRP A 656 4.59 -11.48 -22.50
CA TRP A 656 3.34 -12.26 -22.44
C TRP A 656 2.88 -12.80 -23.80
N ALA A 657 3.45 -12.32 -24.90
CA ALA A 657 2.90 -12.43 -26.26
C ALA A 657 3.60 -13.46 -27.15
N GLY A 658 3.93 -14.64 -26.61
CA GLY A 658 4.51 -15.75 -27.37
C GLY A 658 3.46 -16.80 -27.77
N ARG A 659 3.72 -17.57 -28.83
CA ARG A 659 2.84 -18.66 -29.33
C ARG A 659 2.24 -19.48 -28.19
N GLY A 660 0.91 -19.56 -28.15
CA GLY A 660 0.16 -20.36 -27.17
C GLY A 660 0.11 -19.78 -25.75
N LYS A 661 0.85 -18.70 -25.43
CA LYS A 661 0.67 -17.97 -24.17
C LYS A 661 -0.74 -17.37 -24.13
N LYS A 662 -1.30 -17.31 -22.91
CA LYS A 662 -2.66 -16.82 -22.65
C LYS A 662 -2.65 -15.79 -21.54
N ILE A 663 -3.44 -14.73 -21.71
CA ILE A 663 -3.82 -13.81 -20.65
C ILE A 663 -5.31 -14.04 -20.41
N ALA A 664 -5.68 -14.46 -19.20
CA ALA A 664 -7.07 -14.78 -18.87
C ALA A 664 -7.61 -13.85 -17.78
N ILE A 665 -8.84 -13.39 -17.98
CA ILE A 665 -9.65 -12.57 -17.08
C ILE A 665 -10.90 -13.40 -16.77
N ARG A 666 -11.13 -13.76 -15.50
CA ARG A 666 -12.31 -14.53 -15.06
C ARG A 666 -13.08 -13.77 -14.00
N ASP A 667 -14.40 -13.74 -14.13
CA ASP A 667 -15.38 -13.15 -13.20
C ASP A 667 -15.02 -11.73 -12.72
N ALA A 668 -14.31 -10.97 -13.55
CA ALA A 668 -13.74 -9.69 -13.16
C ALA A 668 -14.84 -8.67 -12.93
N ARG A 669 -14.93 -8.16 -11.69
CA ARG A 669 -16.05 -7.32 -11.27
C ARG A 669 -15.86 -5.88 -11.73
N THR A 670 -16.91 -5.35 -12.37
CA THR A 670 -16.97 -3.98 -12.90
C THR A 670 -18.31 -3.33 -12.52
N GLU A 671 -18.41 -2.01 -12.69
CA GLU A 671 -19.68 -1.27 -12.59
C GLU A 671 -20.71 -1.57 -13.71
N MET A 672 -20.41 -2.52 -14.60
CA MET A 672 -21.25 -2.97 -15.73
C MET A 672 -21.72 -4.42 -15.59
N GLY A 673 -20.98 -5.24 -14.85
CA GLY A 673 -21.22 -6.68 -14.62
C GLY A 673 -19.93 -7.50 -14.61
N PRO A 674 -20.00 -8.83 -14.39
CA PRO A 674 -18.83 -9.70 -14.49
C PRO A 674 -18.29 -9.81 -15.92
N VAL A 675 -16.98 -9.61 -16.06
CA VAL A 675 -16.22 -9.69 -17.31
C VAL A 675 -15.46 -11.01 -17.37
N ASN A 676 -15.52 -11.70 -18.51
CA ASN A 676 -14.67 -12.86 -18.79
C ASN A 676 -14.06 -12.70 -20.18
N ALA A 677 -12.73 -12.75 -20.27
CA ALA A 677 -12.00 -12.58 -21.51
C ALA A 677 -10.71 -13.40 -21.52
N VAL A 678 -10.38 -14.06 -22.64
CA VAL A 678 -9.12 -14.79 -22.79
C VAL A 678 -8.46 -14.39 -24.09
N MET A 679 -7.28 -13.77 -24.00
CA MET A 679 -6.40 -13.48 -25.14
C MET A 679 -5.38 -14.61 -25.28
N THR A 680 -5.35 -15.29 -26.42
CA THR A 680 -4.38 -16.34 -26.77
C THR A 680 -3.56 -15.89 -27.97
N PHE A 681 -2.23 -15.94 -27.87
CA PHE A 681 -1.33 -15.51 -28.95
C PHE A 681 -1.03 -16.63 -29.96
N THR A 682 -1.00 -16.27 -31.25
CA THR A 682 -0.51 -17.11 -32.35
C THR A 682 0.91 -16.66 -32.73
N ASP A 683 1.48 -17.21 -33.81
CA ASP A 683 2.82 -16.80 -34.29
C ASP A 683 2.81 -15.39 -34.90
N ASP A 684 1.62 -14.92 -35.28
CA ASP A 684 1.35 -13.88 -36.27
C ASP A 684 0.13 -13.02 -35.87
N GLY A 685 -0.26 -13.03 -34.59
CA GLY A 685 -1.59 -12.58 -34.19
C GLY A 685 -1.98 -12.92 -32.75
N ALA A 686 -3.26 -12.69 -32.45
CA ALA A 686 -3.91 -13.17 -31.24
C ALA A 686 -5.43 -13.31 -31.46
N SER A 687 -6.02 -14.30 -30.79
CA SER A 687 -7.47 -14.47 -30.67
C SER A 687 -7.94 -14.09 -29.27
N VAL A 688 -9.03 -13.34 -29.16
CA VAL A 688 -9.71 -12.98 -27.91
C VAL A 688 -11.10 -13.60 -27.91
N THR A 689 -11.40 -14.42 -26.91
CA THR A 689 -12.75 -14.92 -26.61
C THR A 689 -13.34 -14.15 -25.45
N LEU A 690 -14.62 -13.79 -25.53
CA LEU A 690 -15.35 -12.95 -24.57
C LEU A 690 -16.63 -13.65 -24.12
N ASN A 691 -16.92 -13.64 -22.82
CA ASN A 691 -18.17 -14.16 -22.23
C ASN A 691 -18.63 -13.23 -21.10
N ASN A 692 -19.00 -12.01 -21.47
CA ASN A 692 -19.31 -10.93 -20.54
C ASN A 692 -20.80 -10.95 -20.15
N ARG A 693 -21.09 -10.71 -18.87
CA ARG A 693 -22.46 -10.76 -18.31
C ARG A 693 -22.87 -9.39 -17.79
N PHE A 694 -23.15 -8.47 -18.70
CA PHE A 694 -23.50 -7.10 -18.37
C PHE A 694 -24.93 -6.97 -17.84
N HIS A 695 -25.10 -6.32 -16.69
CA HIS A 695 -26.39 -5.79 -16.22
C HIS A 695 -26.64 -4.36 -16.72
N THR A 696 -25.58 -3.69 -17.17
CA THR A 696 -25.57 -2.40 -17.86
C THR A 696 -24.45 -2.54 -18.89
N PRO A 697 -24.73 -2.62 -20.20
CA PRO A 697 -23.64 -2.71 -21.18
C PRO A 697 -22.80 -1.42 -21.16
N PRO A 698 -21.47 -1.49 -21.43
CA PRO A 698 -20.69 -0.32 -21.82
C PRO A 698 -21.23 0.30 -23.11
N ARG A 699 -20.78 1.52 -23.43
CA ARG A 699 -20.92 2.07 -24.79
C ARG A 699 -20.17 1.20 -25.81
N SER A 700 -18.95 0.80 -25.49
CA SER A 700 -18.12 -0.05 -26.34
C SER A 700 -17.12 -0.87 -25.51
N LEU A 701 -16.73 -2.02 -26.05
CA LEU A 701 -15.54 -2.76 -25.63
C LEU A 701 -14.33 -2.22 -26.41
N VAL A 702 -13.22 -1.96 -25.73
CA VAL A 702 -12.04 -1.34 -26.34
C VAL A 702 -10.80 -2.19 -26.07
N VAL A 703 -10.38 -2.96 -27.07
CA VAL A 703 -9.13 -3.73 -27.04
C VAL A 703 -8.01 -2.87 -27.63
N ARG A 704 -6.85 -2.79 -26.98
CA ARG A 704 -5.68 -2.10 -27.55
C ARG A 704 -4.76 -3.08 -28.27
N VAL A 705 -4.20 -2.62 -29.40
CA VAL A 705 -3.12 -3.30 -30.13
C VAL A 705 -1.85 -3.19 -29.29
N PRO A 706 -1.12 -4.29 -29.01
CA PRO A 706 0.10 -4.21 -28.21
C PRO A 706 1.16 -3.33 -28.88
N TYR A 707 1.83 -2.47 -28.10
CA TYR A 707 2.67 -1.39 -28.66
C TYR A 707 3.86 -1.87 -29.53
N PHE A 708 4.26 -3.13 -29.40
CA PHE A 708 5.38 -3.76 -30.12
C PHE A 708 4.96 -4.46 -31.42
N VAL A 709 3.67 -4.45 -31.78
CA VAL A 709 3.15 -4.97 -33.06
C VAL A 709 2.39 -3.91 -33.85
N GLU A 710 2.32 -4.12 -35.15
CA GLU A 710 1.41 -3.45 -36.07
C GLU A 710 0.23 -4.37 -36.38
N LEU A 711 -0.99 -3.83 -36.28
CA LEU A 711 -2.21 -4.54 -36.65
C LEU A 711 -2.38 -4.49 -38.18
N VAL A 712 -2.25 -5.66 -38.82
CA VAL A 712 -2.47 -5.84 -40.27
C VAL A 712 -3.96 -5.85 -40.57
N ARG A 713 -4.72 -6.72 -39.88
CA ARG A 713 -6.18 -6.82 -39.98
C ARG A 713 -6.77 -7.40 -38.70
N PHE A 714 -8.08 -7.25 -38.52
CA PHE A 714 -8.84 -7.92 -37.48
C PHE A 714 -10.18 -8.46 -38.03
N ASP A 715 -10.77 -9.42 -37.31
CA ASP A 715 -12.11 -10.00 -37.53
C ASP A 715 -12.87 -10.02 -36.20
N SER A 716 -14.18 -9.80 -36.21
CA SER A 716 -15.03 -9.90 -35.01
C SER A 716 -16.48 -10.21 -35.37
N ASP A 717 -17.20 -10.84 -34.44
CA ASP A 717 -18.63 -11.13 -34.55
C ASP A 717 -19.55 -10.00 -34.01
N ALA A 718 -18.96 -8.91 -33.51
CA ALA A 718 -19.69 -7.76 -32.97
C ALA A 718 -20.52 -7.04 -34.05
N LYS A 719 -21.78 -6.68 -33.74
CA LYS A 719 -22.65 -5.88 -34.63
C LYS A 719 -22.03 -4.57 -35.12
N GLN A 720 -21.13 -3.99 -34.34
CA GLN A 720 -20.29 -2.87 -34.78
C GLN A 720 -18.84 -3.13 -34.36
N ALA A 721 -17.91 -3.06 -35.31
CA ALA A 721 -16.49 -3.23 -35.06
C ALA A 721 -15.69 -2.25 -35.92
N ARG A 722 -14.78 -1.47 -35.32
CA ARG A 722 -13.94 -0.49 -36.02
C ARG A 722 -12.55 -0.35 -35.41
N ARG A 723 -11.58 0.06 -36.22
CA ARG A 723 -10.26 0.51 -35.73
C ARG A 723 -10.31 2.00 -35.38
N ASP A 724 -9.57 2.39 -34.36
CA ASP A 724 -9.41 3.76 -33.90
C ASP A 724 -7.94 3.96 -33.44
N GLY A 725 -7.05 4.20 -34.41
CA GLY A 725 -5.60 4.26 -34.18
C GLY A 725 -5.00 2.97 -33.63
N ASP A 726 -4.67 2.98 -32.34
CA ASP A 726 -4.14 1.84 -31.56
C ASP A 726 -5.25 0.91 -31.01
N ARG A 727 -6.52 1.25 -31.22
CA ARG A 727 -7.67 0.59 -30.58
C ARG A 727 -8.50 -0.17 -31.60
N ILE A 728 -9.11 -1.25 -31.13
CA ILE A 728 -10.22 -1.93 -31.78
C ILE A 728 -11.43 -1.70 -30.87
N VAL A 729 -12.45 -1.04 -31.41
CA VAL A 729 -13.66 -0.64 -30.71
C VAL A 729 -14.81 -1.52 -31.22
N LEU A 730 -15.39 -2.29 -30.31
CA LEU A 730 -16.44 -3.27 -30.58
C LEU A 730 -17.72 -2.92 -29.82
N SER A 731 -18.88 -3.30 -30.35
CA SER A 731 -20.14 -3.26 -29.61
C SER A 731 -20.18 -4.30 -28.48
N PRO A 732 -20.99 -4.09 -27.42
CA PRO A 732 -20.95 -4.92 -26.20
C PRO A 732 -21.33 -6.40 -26.36
N ASP A 733 -21.90 -6.76 -27.50
CA ASP A 733 -22.32 -8.10 -27.92
C ASP A 733 -21.19 -9.00 -28.48
N ALA A 734 -19.98 -8.46 -28.66
CA ALA A 734 -18.84 -9.23 -29.19
C ALA A 734 -18.51 -10.46 -28.33
N THR A 735 -18.41 -11.64 -28.97
CA THR A 735 -17.93 -12.89 -28.33
C THR A 735 -16.54 -13.29 -28.82
N ARG A 736 -16.14 -12.81 -30.01
CA ARG A 736 -14.86 -13.13 -30.65
C ARG A 736 -14.22 -11.89 -31.27
N LEU A 737 -12.91 -11.77 -31.10
CA LEU A 737 -12.03 -10.87 -31.86
C LEU A 737 -10.78 -11.66 -32.27
N THR A 738 -10.42 -11.64 -33.55
CA THR A 738 -9.14 -12.18 -34.06
C THR A 738 -8.31 -11.04 -34.63
N MET A 739 -7.02 -11.00 -34.33
CA MET A 739 -6.09 -9.98 -34.80
C MET A 739 -4.90 -10.63 -35.51
N LYS A 740 -4.53 -10.11 -36.68
CA LYS A 740 -3.31 -10.46 -37.41
C LYS A 740 -2.28 -9.34 -37.22
N PHE A 741 -1.07 -9.69 -36.81
CA PHE A 741 0.01 -8.79 -36.44
C PHE A 741 1.23 -8.94 -37.34
N THR A 742 2.02 -7.88 -37.45
CA THR A 742 3.45 -7.92 -37.78
C THR A 742 4.26 -7.38 -36.59
N PRO A 743 5.42 -7.97 -36.26
CA PRO A 743 6.34 -7.37 -35.28
C PRO A 743 6.80 -6.00 -35.76
N ARG A 744 6.81 -4.98 -34.90
CA ARG A 744 7.37 -3.67 -35.27
C ARG A 744 8.89 -3.76 -35.36
N PRO A 745 9.52 -3.31 -36.46
CA PRO A 745 10.97 -3.16 -36.51
C PRO A 745 11.49 -2.36 -35.31
N LYS A 746 12.57 -2.85 -34.70
CA LYS A 746 13.27 -2.18 -33.58
C LYS A 746 12.44 -1.93 -32.31
N ALA A 747 11.32 -2.61 -32.12
CA ALA A 747 10.49 -2.50 -30.90
C ALA A 747 11.27 -2.83 -29.61
N HIS A 748 12.29 -3.68 -29.71
CA HIS A 748 13.08 -4.23 -28.61
C HIS A 748 14.50 -3.65 -28.52
N ASP A 749 14.90 -2.81 -29.47
CA ASP A 749 16.22 -2.17 -29.50
C ASP A 749 16.41 -1.20 -28.32
N GLY A 750 17.62 -1.16 -27.76
CA GLY A 750 18.02 -0.14 -26.79
C GLY A 750 17.37 -0.25 -25.41
N ARG A 751 16.64 -1.34 -25.08
CA ARG A 751 15.79 -1.36 -23.88
C ARG A 751 16.56 -1.47 -22.55
N PHE A 752 17.68 -2.18 -22.53
CA PHE A 752 18.61 -2.18 -21.39
C PHE A 752 19.29 -0.80 -21.23
N GLN A 753 19.69 -0.21 -22.36
CA GLN A 753 20.35 1.09 -22.44
C GLN A 753 19.43 2.24 -21.99
N ASP A 754 18.15 2.22 -22.38
CA ASP A 754 17.12 3.18 -21.94
C ASP A 754 16.99 3.18 -20.40
N LEU A 755 16.98 2.00 -19.77
CA LEU A 755 16.87 1.85 -18.32
C LEU A 755 18.13 2.38 -17.60
N LEU A 756 19.32 1.99 -18.06
CA LEU A 756 20.58 2.51 -17.52
C LEU A 756 20.70 4.04 -17.69
N LEU A 757 20.26 4.58 -18.83
CA LEU A 757 20.22 6.01 -19.06
C LEU A 757 19.22 6.71 -18.14
N ALA A 758 18.05 6.12 -17.87
CA ALA A 758 17.09 6.67 -16.90
C ALA A 758 17.72 6.78 -15.50
N TYR A 759 18.30 5.70 -14.97
CA TYR A 759 18.96 5.72 -13.66
C TYR A 759 20.13 6.72 -13.59
N ARG A 760 20.86 6.92 -14.70
CA ARG A 760 22.01 7.84 -14.81
C ARG A 760 21.60 9.29 -15.17
N ARG A 761 20.31 9.55 -15.35
CA ARG A 761 19.70 10.87 -15.56
C ARG A 761 18.89 11.35 -14.35
N GLU A 762 18.79 10.55 -13.29
CA GLU A 762 18.11 10.90 -12.04
C GLU A 762 18.62 12.21 -11.42
N VAL A 763 17.68 13.04 -10.95
CA VAL A 763 17.98 14.18 -10.09
C VAL A 763 18.18 13.66 -8.66
N GLY A 764 19.32 14.02 -8.04
CA GLY A 764 19.61 13.69 -6.65
C GLY A 764 18.74 14.47 -5.65
N HIS A 765 18.84 14.15 -4.35
CA HIS A 765 18.10 14.91 -3.34
C HIS A 765 18.50 16.40 -3.32
N TRP A 766 17.52 17.30 -3.28
CA TRP A 766 17.73 18.75 -3.17
C TRP A 766 16.91 19.37 -2.03
N LYS A 767 17.46 20.43 -1.40
CA LYS A 767 16.91 21.05 -0.17
C LYS A 767 15.92 22.20 -0.41
N GLY A 768 15.89 22.77 -1.62
CA GLY A 768 15.05 23.91 -1.99
C GLY A 768 13.59 23.55 -2.32
N LYS A 769 12.89 24.46 -2.98
CA LYS A 769 11.54 24.29 -3.52
C LYS A 769 11.52 23.37 -4.74
N ILE A 770 10.33 23.09 -5.26
CA ILE A 770 10.17 22.27 -6.48
C ILE A 770 10.81 22.93 -7.72
N ASP A 771 10.79 24.27 -7.78
CA ASP A 771 11.34 25.06 -8.88
C ASP A 771 12.87 25.20 -8.80
N ASP A 772 13.43 25.12 -7.58
CA ASP A 772 14.87 25.15 -7.30
C ASP A 772 15.57 23.80 -7.60
N HIS A 773 14.98 22.93 -8.42
CA HIS A 773 15.53 21.59 -8.64
C HIS A 773 16.82 21.63 -9.48
N PRO A 774 17.81 20.75 -9.21
CA PRO A 774 18.99 20.64 -10.06
C PRO A 774 18.64 20.15 -11.47
N ALA A 775 19.39 20.60 -12.48
CA ALA A 775 19.27 20.09 -13.83
C ALA A 775 19.62 18.58 -13.89
N PRO A 776 18.84 17.73 -14.60
CA PRO A 776 19.17 16.32 -14.77
C PRO A 776 20.55 16.12 -15.42
N PRO A 777 21.41 15.21 -14.88
CA PRO A 777 22.67 14.85 -15.54
C PRO A 777 22.39 14.17 -16.90
N LYS A 778 23.33 14.27 -17.85
CA LYS A 778 23.14 13.76 -19.23
C LYS A 778 22.99 12.23 -19.33
N GLY A 779 23.47 11.49 -18.33
CA GLY A 779 23.67 10.04 -18.39
C GLY A 779 24.83 9.61 -19.28
N PHE A 780 25.24 8.34 -19.19
CA PHE A 780 26.29 7.75 -20.02
C PHE A 780 26.11 6.22 -20.17
N LEU A 781 26.71 5.66 -21.20
CA LEU A 781 26.82 4.22 -21.45
C LEU A 781 28.26 3.88 -21.86
N THR A 782 28.82 2.81 -21.29
CA THR A 782 30.08 2.21 -21.72
C THR A 782 29.93 1.48 -23.06
N ALA A 783 31.04 1.20 -23.75
CA ALA A 783 31.00 0.45 -25.02
C ALA A 783 30.34 -0.94 -24.88
N ALA A 784 30.57 -1.64 -23.77
CA ALA A 784 29.94 -2.92 -23.49
C ALA A 784 28.41 -2.80 -23.31
N GLU A 785 27.93 -1.76 -22.63
CA GLU A 785 26.49 -1.48 -22.47
C GLU A 785 25.84 -1.05 -23.80
N GLN A 786 26.57 -0.32 -24.65
CA GLN A 786 26.12 0.03 -26.00
C GLN A 786 25.98 -1.20 -26.90
N ALA A 787 26.83 -2.21 -26.72
CA ALA A 787 26.83 -3.46 -27.49
C ALA A 787 25.75 -4.50 -27.07
N VAL A 788 24.99 -4.25 -26.00
CA VAL A 788 23.89 -5.16 -25.59
C VAL A 788 22.77 -5.16 -26.64
N GLY A 789 22.40 -6.35 -27.12
CA GLY A 789 21.36 -6.53 -28.14
C GLY A 789 19.96 -6.09 -27.70
N GLY A 790 19.06 -5.95 -28.68
CA GLY A 790 17.65 -5.65 -28.41
C GLY A 790 16.92 -6.82 -27.75
N GLU A 791 16.13 -6.54 -26.72
CA GLU A 791 15.38 -7.55 -25.97
C GLU A 791 14.02 -7.02 -25.43
N PRO A 792 13.01 -7.89 -25.29
CA PRO A 792 11.66 -7.48 -24.87
C PRO A 792 11.63 -6.97 -23.42
N ILE A 793 10.79 -5.96 -23.17
CA ILE A 793 10.55 -5.49 -21.80
C ILE A 793 9.87 -6.59 -20.97
N SER A 794 10.42 -6.83 -19.80
CA SER A 794 10.02 -7.86 -18.83
C SER A 794 10.46 -7.42 -17.43
N PHE A 795 9.97 -8.10 -16.41
CA PHE A 795 10.47 -7.94 -15.05
C PHE A 795 11.98 -8.22 -14.98
N ASP A 796 12.45 -9.28 -15.64
CA ASP A 796 13.84 -9.72 -15.58
C ASP A 796 14.81 -8.76 -16.29
N LEU A 797 14.35 -8.03 -17.31
CA LEU A 797 15.12 -6.94 -17.91
C LEU A 797 15.29 -5.76 -16.95
N VAL A 798 14.19 -5.32 -16.33
CA VAL A 798 14.23 -4.21 -15.35
C VAL A 798 15.08 -4.61 -14.13
N LEU A 799 14.96 -5.85 -13.66
CA LEU A 799 15.77 -6.39 -12.58
C LEU A 799 17.27 -6.41 -12.93
N ARG A 800 17.68 -6.91 -14.10
CA ARG A 800 19.08 -6.89 -14.52
C ARG A 800 19.64 -5.48 -14.68
N ALA A 801 18.87 -4.56 -15.27
CA ALA A 801 19.30 -3.16 -15.41
C ALA A 801 19.52 -2.50 -14.04
N TYR A 802 18.61 -2.72 -13.09
CA TYR A 802 18.75 -2.27 -11.71
C TYR A 802 19.97 -2.89 -11.02
N GLN A 803 20.12 -4.22 -11.05
CA GLN A 803 21.24 -4.94 -10.42
C GLN A 803 22.59 -4.49 -10.96
N HIS A 804 22.70 -4.30 -12.28
CA HIS A 804 23.91 -3.81 -12.96
C HIS A 804 24.29 -2.39 -12.50
N GLU A 805 23.33 -1.46 -12.50
CA GLU A 805 23.57 -0.08 -12.05
C GLU A 805 23.80 0.02 -10.53
N TYR A 806 23.09 -0.80 -9.73
CA TYR A 806 23.30 -0.88 -8.28
C TYR A 806 24.71 -1.40 -7.97
N LYS A 807 25.17 -2.47 -8.65
CA LYS A 807 26.55 -2.96 -8.50
C LYS A 807 27.57 -1.90 -8.91
N ARG A 808 27.37 -1.22 -10.05
CA ARG A 808 28.26 -0.13 -10.48
C ARG A 808 28.35 1.00 -9.45
N ARG A 809 27.26 1.33 -8.74
CA ARG A 809 27.24 2.31 -7.64
C ARG A 809 27.91 1.77 -6.39
N PHE A 810 27.66 0.51 -6.02
CA PHE A 810 28.31 -0.16 -4.89
C PHE A 810 29.83 -0.22 -5.05
N ASP A 811 30.32 -0.69 -6.20
CA ASP A 811 31.75 -0.77 -6.49
C ASP A 811 32.44 0.61 -6.40
N ALA A 812 31.76 1.66 -6.87
CA ALA A 812 32.24 3.04 -6.77
C ALA A 812 32.21 3.59 -5.33
N HIS A 813 31.18 3.26 -4.55
CA HIS A 813 31.03 3.63 -3.13
C HIS A 813 32.11 2.98 -2.28
N VAL A 814 32.35 1.68 -2.45
CA VAL A 814 33.43 0.93 -1.76
C VAL A 814 34.80 1.48 -2.17
N LYS A 815 35.03 1.76 -3.46
CA LYS A 815 36.28 2.39 -3.94
C LYS A 815 36.51 3.79 -3.36
N ALA A 816 35.45 4.51 -2.99
CA ALA A 816 35.51 5.81 -2.31
C ALA A 816 35.63 5.71 -0.78
N GLY A 817 35.80 4.51 -0.20
CA GLY A 817 35.85 4.30 1.25
C GLY A 817 34.49 4.35 1.96
N GLY A 818 33.39 4.28 1.20
CA GLY A 818 32.03 4.32 1.72
C GLY A 818 31.67 3.07 2.53
N ALA A 819 30.90 3.27 3.61
CA ALA A 819 30.52 2.19 4.52
C ALA A 819 29.64 1.11 3.85
N VAL A 820 29.94 -0.17 4.11
CA VAL A 820 29.13 -1.31 3.66
C VAL A 820 28.23 -1.80 4.79
N MET A 821 26.95 -1.98 4.50
CA MET A 821 25.98 -2.60 5.39
C MET A 821 25.89 -4.10 5.10
N THR A 822 26.44 -4.92 6.00
CA THR A 822 26.16 -6.37 6.05
C THR A 822 24.85 -6.62 6.78
N VAL A 823 23.97 -7.48 6.22
CA VAL A 823 22.79 -7.99 6.95
C VAL A 823 23.04 -9.43 7.35
N ALA A 824 22.89 -9.74 8.63
CA ALA A 824 22.98 -11.07 9.17
C ALA A 824 21.82 -11.33 10.14
N ALA A 825 21.42 -12.59 10.30
CA ALA A 825 20.50 -12.98 11.35
C ALA A 825 21.11 -12.70 12.74
N PRO A 826 20.30 -12.25 13.72
CA PRO A 826 20.68 -12.13 15.12
C PRO A 826 21.55 -13.28 15.66
N PRO A 827 22.81 -13.03 16.07
CA PRO A 827 23.67 -14.07 16.62
C PRO A 827 23.13 -14.61 17.94
N LEU A 828 23.46 -15.86 18.24
CA LEU A 828 23.16 -16.51 19.51
C LEU A 828 24.13 -16.00 20.58
N LEU A 829 23.61 -15.37 21.64
CA LEU A 829 24.44 -14.79 22.69
C LEU A 829 25.06 -15.87 23.59
N SER A 830 26.37 -15.77 23.84
CA SER A 830 27.04 -16.54 24.90
C SER A 830 26.54 -16.13 26.30
N ASP A 831 26.86 -16.92 27.34
CA ASP A 831 26.50 -16.56 28.73
C ASP A 831 27.16 -15.23 29.13
N GLU A 832 28.41 -15.00 28.74
CA GLU A 832 29.14 -13.74 28.93
C GLU A 832 28.47 -12.57 28.19
N GLN A 833 28.22 -12.70 26.89
CA GLN A 833 27.56 -11.66 26.09
C GLN A 833 26.15 -11.34 26.63
N ARG A 834 25.43 -12.35 27.11
CA ARG A 834 24.13 -12.18 27.78
C ARG A 834 24.27 -11.42 29.09
N ARG A 835 25.24 -11.77 29.95
CA ARG A 835 25.53 -11.02 31.20
C ARG A 835 25.93 -9.58 30.90
N ALA A 836 26.81 -9.34 29.94
CA ALA A 836 27.23 -8.00 29.54
C ALA A 836 26.05 -7.15 29.02
N ALA A 837 25.19 -7.72 28.16
CA ALA A 837 23.97 -7.08 27.69
C ALA A 837 22.99 -6.78 28.83
N PHE A 838 22.86 -7.71 29.79
CA PHE A 838 22.01 -7.53 30.96
C PHE A 838 22.52 -6.41 31.88
N THR A 839 23.82 -6.40 32.20
CA THR A 839 24.44 -5.34 33.01
C THR A 839 24.34 -3.98 32.32
N LYS A 840 24.51 -3.92 30.99
CA LYS A 840 24.31 -2.70 30.19
C LYS A 840 22.87 -2.17 30.24
N GLN A 841 21.87 -3.05 30.31
CA GLN A 841 20.45 -2.67 30.28
C GLN A 841 19.82 -2.47 31.68
N PHE A 842 20.27 -3.22 32.68
CA PHE A 842 19.63 -3.31 34.01
C PHE A 842 20.59 -3.13 35.19
N GLY A 843 21.90 -2.98 34.96
CA GLY A 843 22.93 -2.97 36.02
C GLY A 843 23.07 -1.68 36.83
N ARG A 844 22.20 -0.68 36.65
CA ARG A 844 22.25 0.62 37.35
C ARG A 844 21.14 0.82 38.39
N VAL A 845 21.03 -0.10 39.36
CA VAL A 845 20.41 0.16 40.68
C VAL A 845 21.12 -0.65 41.77
N ALA A 846 22.33 -0.25 42.18
CA ALA A 846 23.03 -0.81 43.36
C ALA A 846 24.31 -0.04 43.78
N SER A 847 24.30 1.30 43.95
CA SER A 847 25.52 2.01 44.41
C SER A 847 25.30 3.39 45.09
N THR A 848 24.32 3.51 45.98
CA THR A 848 24.32 4.59 46.99
C THR A 848 23.74 4.07 48.31
N PRO A 849 24.56 3.83 49.35
CA PRO A 849 24.06 3.64 50.70
C PRO A 849 23.41 4.93 51.23
N PRO A 850 22.42 4.87 52.13
CA PRO A 850 21.96 6.05 52.85
C PRO A 850 23.12 6.57 53.74
N GLY A 851 23.75 7.67 53.33
CA GLY A 851 24.82 8.30 54.10
C GLY A 851 24.29 8.87 55.40
N ILE A 852 24.59 8.21 56.52
CA ILE A 852 24.29 8.72 57.86
C ILE A 852 25.20 9.94 58.11
N ALA A 853 24.58 11.12 58.22
CA ALA A 853 25.23 12.34 58.68
C ALA A 853 24.61 12.75 60.02
N VAL A 854 25.42 12.83 61.08
CA VAL A 854 24.95 13.08 62.45
C VAL A 854 25.21 14.51 62.88
N GLY A 855 24.13 15.22 63.22
CA GLY A 855 24.11 16.22 64.30
C GLY A 855 24.54 17.67 63.98
N LYS A 856 23.57 18.59 64.04
CA LYS A 856 23.38 19.47 65.21
C LYS A 856 21.92 19.98 65.29
N PRO A 857 21.41 20.46 66.46
CA PRO A 857 19.96 20.43 66.74
C PRO A 857 19.26 21.79 66.94
N ALA A 858 17.91 21.72 66.98
CA ALA A 858 16.96 22.71 67.49
C ALA A 858 16.75 23.99 66.62
N THR A 859 15.67 24.78 66.74
CA THR A 859 14.58 24.85 67.75
C THR A 859 13.17 25.06 67.13
N ALA A 860 12.12 24.66 67.88
CA ALA A 860 10.74 25.22 67.93
C ALA A 860 9.88 25.30 66.63
N SER A 861 8.54 25.44 66.68
CA SER A 861 7.51 24.94 67.62
C SER A 861 6.12 25.06 66.92
N ALA A 862 5.07 24.50 67.52
CA ALA A 862 3.67 24.83 67.14
C ALA A 862 3.33 26.30 67.55
N SER A 863 2.19 26.92 67.22
CA SER A 863 0.84 26.37 67.03
C SER A 863 -0.21 27.36 66.47
N LEU A 864 -1.41 26.83 66.16
CA LEU A 864 -2.78 27.41 66.32
C LEU A 864 -3.23 28.72 65.60
N ASP A 865 -4.05 28.52 64.56
CA ASP A 865 -5.50 28.76 64.53
C ASP A 865 -6.12 30.18 64.75
N ARG A 866 -6.91 30.64 63.75
CA ARG A 866 -8.25 31.23 63.95
C ARG A 866 -9.05 31.45 62.65
N TYR A 867 -10.28 30.90 62.61
CA TYR A 867 -11.58 31.51 62.20
C TYR A 867 -11.73 32.26 60.81
N SER A 868 -12.86 32.24 60.08
CA SER A 868 -14.25 31.85 60.42
C SER A 868 -15.15 31.53 59.19
N ARG A 869 -16.17 30.66 59.40
CA ARG A 869 -17.65 30.84 59.21
C ARG A 869 -18.27 31.35 57.88
N THR A 870 -19.48 30.94 57.42
CA THR A 870 -20.41 29.76 57.61
C THR A 870 -21.63 29.86 56.65
N LYS A 871 -22.48 28.81 56.60
CA LYS A 871 -23.87 28.67 56.02
C LYS A 871 -23.91 28.06 54.60
N ARG A 872 -24.86 27.18 54.23
CA ARG A 872 -26.12 26.69 54.88
C ARG A 872 -26.43 25.21 54.52
N GLN A 873 -27.40 24.57 55.17
CA GLN A 873 -27.96 23.21 54.90
C GLN A 873 -29.40 23.31 54.31
N ARG A 874 -30.19 22.30 53.90
CA ARG A 874 -30.27 20.79 53.94
C ARG A 874 -31.31 20.37 52.83
N PRO A 875 -31.90 19.14 52.73
CA PRO A 875 -31.47 17.73 52.88
C PRO A 875 -31.80 16.81 51.65
N LEU A 876 -31.41 15.52 51.71
CA LEU A 876 -32.06 14.30 51.13
C LEU A 876 -32.47 14.21 49.63
N ARG A 877 -31.84 13.28 48.89
CA ARG A 877 -32.46 12.00 48.39
C ARG A 877 -31.45 11.08 47.68
N GLU A 878 -31.72 9.78 47.66
CA GLU A 878 -30.95 8.75 46.94
C GLU A 878 -31.53 8.47 45.54
N VAL A 879 -30.66 8.06 44.59
CA VAL A 879 -30.90 7.13 43.45
C VAL A 879 -29.59 7.06 42.62
N PRO A 880 -29.18 5.90 42.06
CA PRO A 880 -27.76 5.63 41.83
C PRO A 880 -27.16 6.21 40.54
N GLN A 881 -25.86 6.57 40.61
CA GLN A 881 -25.06 6.94 39.44
C GLN A 881 -24.62 5.72 38.64
N ARG A 882 -24.67 5.83 37.30
CA ARG A 882 -23.92 4.95 36.40
C ARG A 882 -22.46 5.40 36.39
N THR A 883 -21.53 4.51 36.76
CA THR A 883 -20.09 4.81 36.71
C THR A 883 -19.62 4.96 35.26
N LEU A 884 -19.23 6.17 34.86
CA LEU A 884 -18.54 6.41 33.59
C LEU A 884 -17.04 6.11 33.76
N LEU A 885 -16.59 4.94 33.34
CA LEU A 885 -15.16 4.59 33.30
C LEU A 885 -14.49 5.33 32.14
N ILE A 886 -13.79 6.42 32.46
CA ILE A 886 -12.93 7.14 31.51
C ILE A 886 -11.56 6.46 31.51
N ASP A 887 -11.39 5.45 30.65
CA ASP A 887 -10.10 4.83 30.41
C ASP A 887 -9.17 5.80 29.66
N VAL A 888 -8.24 6.42 30.39
CA VAL A 888 -7.20 7.29 29.81
C VAL A 888 -6.09 6.42 29.20
N MET A 889 -6.39 5.76 28.08
CA MET A 889 -5.35 5.14 27.25
C MET A 889 -4.40 6.21 26.74
N ARG A 890 -3.12 6.13 27.14
CA ARG A 890 -2.05 6.95 26.56
C ARG A 890 -1.90 6.61 25.08
N ILE A 891 -2.07 7.61 24.23
CA ILE A 891 -1.76 7.51 22.81
C ILE A 891 -0.25 7.75 22.66
N ASP A 892 0.54 6.67 22.61
CA ASP A 892 1.96 6.75 22.26
C ASP A 892 2.12 7.07 20.77
N VAL A 893 1.98 8.35 20.44
CA VAL A 893 2.32 8.89 19.11
C VAL A 893 3.84 8.84 18.95
N CYS A 894 4.33 8.16 17.91
CA CYS A 894 5.73 8.23 17.51
C CYS A 894 6.04 9.64 16.97
N VAL A 895 6.49 10.53 17.87
CA VAL A 895 6.95 11.88 17.50
C VAL A 895 8.31 11.76 16.81
N PHE A 896 8.32 11.91 15.48
CA PHE A 896 9.55 11.95 14.70
C PHE A 896 10.32 13.24 14.96
N VAL A 897 11.29 13.17 15.88
CA VAL A 897 12.37 14.16 16.01
C VAL A 897 13.64 13.53 15.43
N ASP A 898 13.99 13.93 14.21
CA ASP A 898 15.32 13.65 13.65
C ASP A 898 16.34 14.49 14.45
N THR A 899 17.09 13.86 15.37
CA THR A 899 18.25 14.50 16.00
C THR A 899 19.45 14.45 15.05
N PRO A 900 20.09 15.58 14.71
CA PRO A 900 21.34 15.55 13.95
C PRO A 900 22.44 14.84 14.74
N GLN A 901 23.12 13.88 14.11
CA GLN A 901 24.36 13.29 14.63
C GLN A 901 25.56 14.04 14.06
N ASP A 902 25.89 15.19 14.65
CA ASP A 902 27.20 15.81 14.49
C ASP A 902 27.99 15.61 15.79
N GLY A 903 29.21 15.06 15.68
CA GLY A 903 30.02 14.67 16.84
C GLY A 903 31.44 15.18 16.75
N ALA A 904 31.76 16.24 17.49
CA ALA A 904 33.12 16.74 17.67
C ALA A 904 33.38 17.13 19.13
N CYS A 905 34.52 16.65 19.64
CA CYS A 905 35.06 16.81 20.99
C CYS A 905 35.25 18.28 21.44
N GLY A 906 35.20 18.56 22.75
CA GLY A 906 35.89 19.74 23.31
C GLY A 906 35.32 20.33 24.61
N ARG A 907 36.08 20.20 25.70
CA ARG A 907 35.80 20.78 27.04
C ARG A 907 35.64 22.31 27.02
N CYS A 908 34.71 22.85 27.81
CA CYS A 908 34.99 23.85 28.86
C CYS A 908 33.78 24.05 29.80
N ALA A 909 33.93 24.84 30.87
CA ALA A 909 33.07 24.79 32.05
C ALA A 909 32.42 26.12 32.46
N ALA A 910 31.40 25.99 33.33
CA ALA A 910 30.86 26.98 34.28
C ALA A 910 30.20 28.27 33.75
N SER A 911 28.94 28.50 34.14
CA SER A 911 28.52 29.59 35.06
C SER A 911 26.98 29.69 35.15
N VAL A 912 26.47 30.50 36.07
CA VAL A 912 25.04 30.57 36.45
C VAL A 912 24.59 32.04 36.51
N VAL A 913 23.30 32.30 36.24
CA VAL A 913 22.39 33.35 36.80
C VAL A 913 21.47 33.97 35.71
N PRO A 914 20.13 34.04 35.92
CA PRO A 914 19.16 34.61 34.96
C PRO A 914 18.56 35.98 35.38
N ARG A 915 18.05 36.75 34.42
CA ARG A 915 17.05 37.86 34.56
C ARG A 915 16.13 37.84 33.31
N ARG A 916 14.79 37.80 33.38
CA ARG A 916 13.76 38.75 33.91
C ARG A 916 13.46 39.96 32.99
N ARG A 917 12.37 39.91 32.21
CA ARG A 917 11.13 40.77 32.36
C ARG A 917 10.18 40.74 31.14
N ASP A 918 8.96 40.25 31.36
CA ASP A 918 7.68 40.98 31.38
C ASP A 918 7.46 42.24 30.47
N SER A 919 6.64 42.05 29.42
CA SER A 919 5.34 42.73 29.10
C SER A 919 5.13 44.26 29.01
N SER A 920 4.12 44.64 28.19
CA SER A 920 3.30 45.89 28.18
C SER A 920 3.96 47.19 27.64
N HIS A 921 3.26 48.19 27.07
CA HIS A 921 1.87 48.32 26.56
C HIS A 921 1.76 49.48 25.52
N ILE A 922 0.74 49.41 24.65
CA ILE A 922 -0.12 50.48 24.05
C ILE A 922 0.41 51.94 24.01
N SER A 923 0.35 52.58 22.82
CA SER A 923 -0.47 53.80 22.54
C SER A 923 -0.50 54.18 21.04
N GLU A 924 -1.55 54.90 20.62
CA GLU A 924 -1.77 55.45 19.26
C GLU A 924 -0.96 56.77 19.06
N VAL A 925 -0.96 57.50 17.93
CA VAL A 925 -2.04 58.45 17.49
C VAL A 925 -1.64 59.15 16.16
N LEU A 926 -2.65 59.64 15.41
CA LEU A 926 -2.66 60.68 14.33
C LEU A 926 -2.37 60.34 12.84
N LEU A 927 -3.22 60.99 12.01
CA LEU A 927 -3.30 61.20 10.56
C LEU A 927 -3.09 62.74 10.29
N PRO A 928 -2.82 63.30 9.08
CA PRO A 928 -3.76 63.27 7.94
C PRO A 928 -3.18 63.42 6.50
N GLU A 929 -4.08 63.52 5.50
CA GLU A 929 -3.84 63.70 4.06
C GLU A 929 -3.72 65.18 3.60
N LYS A 930 -3.14 65.46 2.40
CA LYS A 930 -3.86 66.02 1.20
C LYS A 930 -2.99 66.42 -0.02
N ASP A 931 -3.67 66.57 -1.16
CA ASP A 931 -3.39 67.44 -2.34
C ASP A 931 -2.13 67.15 -3.25
N ARG A 932 -2.06 67.49 -4.56
CA ARG A 932 -3.07 67.80 -5.62
C ARG A 932 -2.57 67.71 -7.09
N ARG A 933 -3.42 67.15 -7.97
CA ARG A 933 -3.70 67.38 -9.43
C ARG A 933 -2.75 68.15 -10.42
N ARG A 934 -2.49 67.47 -11.57
CA ARG A 934 -2.64 67.86 -13.03
C ARG A 934 -1.79 68.95 -13.75
N SER A 935 -1.14 68.55 -14.87
CA SER A 935 -1.29 69.05 -16.29
C SER A 935 -0.41 68.18 -17.25
N ALA A 936 -0.86 67.73 -18.44
CA ALA A 936 -0.78 68.32 -19.81
C ALA A 936 0.68 68.44 -20.38
N THR A 937 1.07 68.21 -21.65
CA THR A 937 0.43 67.95 -22.99
C THR A 937 1.50 67.31 -23.95
N SER A 938 1.43 67.00 -25.27
CA SER A 938 0.42 67.13 -26.38
C SER A 938 0.54 66.09 -27.54
N GLN A 939 1.42 66.27 -28.54
CA GLN A 939 1.35 65.78 -29.95
C GLN A 939 2.75 65.77 -30.65
N SER A 940 3.08 65.17 -31.83
CA SER A 940 2.47 64.20 -32.79
C SER A 940 3.55 63.72 -33.82
N GLY A 941 3.25 62.80 -34.76
CA GLY A 941 4.08 62.55 -35.97
C GLY A 941 3.81 61.25 -36.77
N ARG A 942 3.95 61.26 -38.10
CA ARG A 942 3.77 60.10 -39.04
C ARG A 942 5.01 59.89 -39.93
N SER A 943 5.25 58.66 -40.42
CA SER A 943 5.38 58.31 -41.87
C SER A 943 5.96 56.89 -42.13
N SER A 944 5.74 56.34 -43.33
CA SER A 944 6.32 55.10 -43.91
C SER A 944 5.88 54.97 -45.39
N PRO A 945 6.70 54.39 -46.29
CA PRO A 945 6.20 53.22 -47.06
C PRO A 945 7.30 52.23 -47.56
N HIS A 946 6.84 51.19 -48.29
CA HIS A 946 7.56 50.28 -49.22
C HIS A 946 8.50 49.21 -48.62
N SER A 947 8.51 47.94 -49.08
CA SER A 947 7.61 47.10 -49.93
C SER A 947 8.00 45.61 -49.69
N LYS A 948 7.53 44.50 -50.31
CA LYS A 948 6.62 44.06 -51.41
C LYS A 948 6.44 42.52 -51.17
N GLY A 949 5.45 41.73 -51.62
CA GLY A 949 4.19 41.89 -52.38
C GLY A 949 3.71 40.50 -52.90
N MET A 950 2.47 40.36 -53.38
CA MET A 950 1.88 39.20 -54.13
C MET A 950 1.61 37.86 -53.39
N SER A 951 0.54 37.07 -53.67
CA SER A 951 -0.72 37.36 -54.42
C SER A 951 -1.88 36.33 -54.19
N ILE A 952 -3.05 36.84 -53.73
CA ILE A 952 -4.46 36.62 -54.20
C ILE A 952 -5.04 35.20 -54.50
N ALA A 953 -6.15 34.85 -53.80
CA ALA A 953 -7.49 34.37 -54.27
C ALA A 953 -8.28 33.77 -53.06
N THR A 954 -9.56 34.00 -52.70
CA THR A 954 -10.88 34.28 -53.34
C THR A 954 -11.48 33.08 -54.11
N ASP A 955 -12.78 32.72 -54.03
CA ASP A 955 -13.99 33.42 -53.51
C ASP A 955 -15.15 32.43 -53.12
N ARG A 956 -16.27 32.96 -52.61
CA ARG A 956 -17.69 32.48 -52.64
C ARG A 956 -18.22 31.36 -51.72
N ARG A 957 -19.28 31.75 -50.98
CA ARG A 957 -20.50 30.93 -50.73
C ARG A 957 -21.50 31.16 -51.88
N PRO A 958 -22.61 30.40 -51.94
CA PRO A 958 -23.87 31.03 -51.49
C PRO A 958 -24.78 30.11 -50.66
N THR A 959 -25.93 30.63 -50.25
CA THR A 959 -26.99 29.97 -49.47
C THR A 959 -28.31 29.97 -50.24
N LEU A 960 -29.16 28.93 -50.13
CA LEU A 960 -30.57 29.05 -49.72
C LEU A 960 -31.37 27.72 -49.78
N THR A 961 -32.46 27.74 -49.01
CA THR A 961 -33.51 26.75 -48.72
C THR A 961 -34.29 26.14 -49.90
N ARG A 962 -34.79 24.90 -49.72
CA ARG A 962 -36.23 24.58 -49.88
C ARG A 962 -36.61 23.26 -49.17
N ALA A 963 -37.92 23.00 -49.02
CA ALA A 963 -38.47 21.80 -48.39
C ALA A 963 -39.80 21.39 -49.06
N SER A 964 -40.10 20.08 -49.11
CA SER A 964 -41.43 19.55 -49.49
C SER A 964 -41.60 18.03 -49.23
N ASN A 965 -42.54 17.69 -48.34
CA ASN A 965 -43.51 16.57 -48.30
C ASN A 965 -43.24 15.18 -48.97
N LEU A 966 -43.39 14.11 -48.16
CA LEU A 966 -44.47 13.07 -48.16
C LEU A 966 -45.21 12.72 -49.48
N PRO A 967 -45.70 11.46 -49.66
CA PRO A 967 -46.44 10.61 -48.69
C PRO A 967 -45.90 9.14 -48.62
N ALA A 968 -46.58 8.03 -48.22
CA ALA A 968 -47.98 7.74 -47.86
C ALA A 968 -48.16 6.43 -47.02
N LEU A 969 -49.33 6.28 -46.36
CA LEU A 969 -50.15 5.04 -46.12
C LEU A 969 -49.55 3.80 -45.36
N SER A 970 -50.31 3.00 -44.58
CA SER A 970 -51.75 3.01 -44.19
C SER A 970 -52.07 2.19 -42.90
N ALA A 971 -53.18 2.51 -42.22
CA ALA A 971 -54.06 1.65 -41.36
C ALA A 971 -53.46 0.94 -40.11
N ALA A 972 -53.92 1.15 -38.86
CA ALA A 972 -55.24 0.89 -38.20
C ALA A 972 -55.34 -0.55 -37.59
N ALA A 973 -56.06 -0.84 -36.49
CA ALA A 973 -57.02 -0.06 -35.68
C ALA A 973 -57.01 -0.44 -34.16
N THR A 974 -57.80 0.29 -33.37
CA THR A 974 -58.20 0.09 -31.95
C THR A 974 -59.74 -0.07 -31.86
N PRO A 975 -60.43 -0.17 -30.69
CA PRO A 975 -60.07 -0.52 -29.30
C PRO A 975 -61.04 -1.57 -28.67
N VAL A 976 -61.02 -1.79 -27.34
CA VAL A 976 -62.16 -1.59 -26.37
C VAL A 976 -61.82 -2.18 -24.98
N ALA A 977 -62.48 -1.68 -23.93
CA ALA A 977 -62.12 -1.82 -22.50
C ALA A 977 -62.85 -2.94 -21.71
N ALA A 978 -62.37 -3.17 -20.48
CA ALA A 978 -63.14 -3.69 -19.34
C ALA A 978 -62.60 -3.07 -18.02
N THR A 979 -63.39 -3.01 -16.94
CA THR A 979 -63.13 -2.11 -15.80
C THR A 979 -63.66 -2.66 -14.44
N ILE A 980 -63.20 -2.05 -13.32
CA ILE A 980 -63.88 -1.92 -12.00
C ILE A 980 -63.67 -3.02 -10.89
N ARG A 981 -63.63 -2.52 -9.62
CA ARG A 981 -63.85 -3.16 -8.28
C ARG A 981 -62.73 -3.89 -7.49
N THR A 982 -61.98 -3.08 -6.73
CA THR A 982 -61.92 -3.04 -5.23
C THR A 982 -62.06 -4.32 -4.37
N ALA A 983 -61.10 -4.54 -3.45
CA ALA A 983 -61.35 -4.82 -2.01
C ALA A 983 -60.05 -4.71 -1.14
N THR A 984 -60.22 -4.50 0.17
CA THR A 984 -59.20 -4.47 1.26
C THR A 984 -59.86 -5.02 2.55
N PRO A 985 -59.23 -5.03 3.75
CA PRO A 985 -57.89 -5.52 4.14
C PRO A 985 -57.95 -6.50 5.35
N VAL A 986 -56.85 -7.19 5.70
CA VAL A 986 -56.70 -7.86 7.03
C VAL A 986 -55.32 -7.60 7.65
N ARG A 987 -55.25 -7.64 8.99
CA ARG A 987 -54.08 -7.30 9.85
C ARG A 987 -53.40 -8.53 10.47
N MET A 988 -52.32 -8.25 11.22
CA MET A 988 -51.64 -9.06 12.26
C MET A 988 -50.52 -9.99 11.76
N LEU A 989 -49.27 -9.87 12.25
CA LEU A 989 -48.71 -10.05 13.63
C LEU A 989 -48.57 -11.53 14.02
N PHE A 990 -47.34 -12.07 14.03
CA PHE A 990 -46.56 -12.30 15.26
C PHE A 990 -45.10 -12.79 15.01
N VAL A 991 -44.18 -12.31 15.87
CA VAL A 991 -42.98 -12.97 16.45
C VAL A 991 -41.89 -13.68 15.61
N ARG A 992 -40.66 -13.61 16.17
CA ARG A 992 -39.46 -14.37 15.77
C ARG A 992 -39.60 -15.88 16.06
N MET A 993 -38.98 -16.73 15.24
CA MET A 993 -38.18 -17.82 15.83
C MET A 993 -36.99 -18.21 14.94
N SER A 994 -35.93 -18.70 15.59
CA SER A 994 -34.70 -19.18 14.93
C SER A 994 -34.68 -20.71 14.97
N SER A 995 -34.26 -21.36 13.89
CA SER A 995 -33.59 -22.67 13.89
C SER A 995 -33.11 -23.01 12.47
N ALA A 996 -32.43 -24.15 12.30
CA ALA A 996 -31.66 -24.50 11.11
C ALA A 996 -32.01 -25.90 10.57
N LEU A 997 -31.21 -26.38 9.61
CA LEU A 997 -31.09 -27.77 9.12
C LEU A 997 -32.16 -28.31 8.17
N SER A 998 -31.83 -28.24 6.88
CA SER A 998 -31.84 -29.34 5.90
C SER A 998 -30.89 -28.89 4.78
N LEU A 999 -29.75 -29.53 4.48
CA LEU A 999 -29.48 -30.95 4.25
C LEU A 999 -30.28 -31.48 3.06
N ASN A 1000 -29.66 -31.38 1.87
CA ASN A 1000 -30.03 -32.15 0.69
C ASN A 1000 -28.75 -32.40 -0.11
N ALA A 1001 -28.44 -33.66 -0.41
CA ALA A 1001 -27.28 -34.06 -1.17
C ALA A 1001 -27.73 -34.84 -2.41
N LEU A 1002 -27.31 -34.40 -3.59
CA LEU A 1002 -27.44 -35.15 -4.83
C LEU A 1002 -26.10 -35.10 -5.58
N TRP A 1003 -25.66 -36.27 -6.05
CA TRP A 1003 -24.44 -36.44 -6.83
C TRP A 1003 -24.70 -36.18 -8.32
N SER A 1004 -23.70 -35.66 -9.04
CA SER A 1004 -23.43 -36.05 -10.45
C SER A 1004 -22.10 -35.51 -10.95
N CYS A 1005 -21.11 -36.40 -11.01
CA CYS A 1005 -19.81 -36.29 -11.69
C CYS A 1005 -19.20 -37.71 -11.66
N PRO A 1006 -18.24 -38.11 -12.53
CA PRO A 1006 -17.60 -37.38 -13.62
C PRO A 1006 -17.63 -38.16 -14.97
N SER A 1007 -16.89 -37.68 -15.97
CA SER A 1007 -16.10 -38.58 -16.83
C SER A 1007 -14.94 -37.83 -17.48
N LEU A 1008 -13.77 -38.48 -17.56
CA LEU A 1008 -12.59 -38.03 -18.29
C LEU A 1008 -11.92 -39.30 -18.83
N GLU A 1009 -11.64 -39.35 -20.13
CA GLU A 1009 -11.25 -40.61 -20.78
C GLU A 1009 -9.80 -41.04 -20.48
N HIS A 1010 -9.61 -42.32 -20.22
CA HIS A 1010 -8.59 -43.14 -20.90
C HIS A 1010 -8.94 -44.63 -20.80
N ARG A 1011 -8.74 -45.38 -21.89
CA ARG A 1011 -9.09 -46.81 -22.00
C ARG A 1011 -7.93 -47.72 -21.59
N ILE A 1012 -8.24 -48.80 -20.85
CA ILE A 1012 -7.63 -50.13 -21.00
C ILE A 1012 -8.80 -51.15 -21.06
N THR A 1013 -8.58 -52.32 -21.65
CA THR A 1013 -9.59 -53.17 -22.30
C THR A 1013 -10.15 -54.36 -21.50
N LEU A 1014 -11.44 -54.66 -21.75
CA LEU A 1014 -12.10 -55.99 -21.88
C LEU A 1014 -11.97 -56.98 -20.69
N GLU A 1015 -13.04 -57.27 -19.93
CA GLU A 1015 -14.15 -58.24 -20.20
C GLU A 1015 -13.83 -59.68 -19.75
N PRO A 1016 -14.80 -60.63 -19.55
CA PRO A 1016 -16.19 -60.65 -20.08
C PRO A 1016 -17.33 -61.02 -19.10
N THR A 1017 -18.59 -60.75 -19.52
CA THR A 1017 -19.88 -61.46 -19.22
C THR A 1017 -20.33 -61.70 -17.76
N GLN A 1018 -21.63 -61.79 -17.44
CA GLN A 1018 -22.87 -61.77 -18.26
C GLN A 1018 -23.76 -60.56 -17.92
#